data_AF-A0A0F9PJL0-F1
#
_entry.id   AF-A0A0F9PJL0-F1
#
_cell.length_a   1.000
_cell.length_b   1.000
_cell.length_c   1.000
_cell.angle_alpha   90.00
_cell.angle_beta   90.00
_cell.angle_gamma   90.00
#
_symmetry.space_group_name_H-M   'P 1'
#
loop_
_entity.id
_entity.type
_entity.pdbx_description
1 polymer ?
#
loop_
_entity_poly.entity_id
_entity_poly.type
_entity_poly.pdbx_seq_one_letter_code
_entity_poly.pdbx_strand_id
1 'polypeptide(L)'
;MPRYNPFSESFNAGEISPRLAARTTFSKYPEALETVVNCIPLAEGGLMRRSASRYVAEEKSSSVKGDIKPFQFSTTQAYILEFGETIMRFYRHQGQIVAANITASITNGAFDSGISSWSDTSGGGGSIAHDATNLRLSLDPGGPAGSDFARAVQEVTNASALDHTIKFRVYGAPGDMVDLQVGTSTSGTQILLPVKFEVGFHCKTFTTTAANFFIQFRSRGNDQNKIVGIDDISLIDNSAVEIDTPWTESELFQVNGPQSADVLYLYHPDNPTYKLLRFGHTSWSLVEVAWVDGPYLPQNTSATTLLPSANTGLGINLTLSAIKGVNDDQGWLSTDIGRLVRYRHADEAGIWGYAVIVSITSTLIAVADVRVDFEATPDASAAFRLGAWSGTTGYPSIGTFYEQRQFAANTSNQPQTLWATQTADFENHTPDSRDASSTVEDNDALDYTISADEVNAIRWLSPGENTLVLGTTGGEWIPESAGVVITPSDIVIRRRTKHGSANIQPVRVGNVVLFVQTAKRKIREFGIADTVAAEFRAFDMTRLAQHVTRSGIVKMDFQQEPDSLIWAVRNDGQLLTMTFRREEDVVAWARHIVGGSFSTGDAVVESVVVIPGANGAGQTQSSENRDEVWITVKRTINSSTVRYIEVLERDYETGDDEEDSYYADSIITYDSTATSSLTGLTHLANETVRIFADGFIHPDKTVSSTGTLTLDDDASVVQIGLGYTHTIKPLRFEGGTVAGTAVGKKKQIFGVTFILLNSHTLSFGPDEDNLTTVDFRVVSDAMDTAVPFFTGEHFEGWDDTWRADPRMVIQSDDPTPFTLLALAPEIDTREFRG
;
A
#
# COMPACT_ATOMS: atom_id res chain seq x y z
N MET A 1 19.77 -45.92 31.65
CA MET A 1 19.97 -46.23 30.22
C MET A 1 20.84 -45.11 29.64
N PRO A 2 21.48 -45.24 28.47
CA PRO A 2 22.22 -44.11 27.90
C PRO A 2 21.23 -43.00 27.55
N ARG A 3 21.46 -41.79 28.08
CA ARG A 3 20.76 -40.58 27.68
C ARG A 3 21.17 -40.23 26.25
N TYR A 4 20.24 -39.67 25.48
CA TYR A 4 20.55 -39.13 24.16
C TYR A 4 20.18 -37.65 24.11
N ASN A 5 20.99 -36.88 23.38
CA ASN A 5 20.87 -35.43 23.29
C ASN A 5 20.62 -35.09 21.83
N PRO A 6 19.36 -35.01 21.35
CA PRO A 6 19.09 -34.51 20.01
C PRO A 6 19.49 -33.04 19.96
N PHE A 7 20.25 -32.64 18.96
CA PHE A 7 20.69 -31.27 18.77
C PHE A 7 19.88 -30.63 17.64
N SER A 8 19.17 -29.56 17.97
CA SER A 8 18.45 -28.72 17.01
C SER A 8 19.28 -27.46 16.77
N GLU A 9 20.03 -27.49 15.67
CA GLU A 9 21.03 -26.49 15.30
C GLU A 9 20.51 -25.41 14.35
N SER A 10 19.30 -25.59 13.80
CA SER A 10 18.66 -24.65 12.88
C SER A 10 17.14 -24.75 12.97
N PHE A 11 16.45 -23.66 12.65
CA PHE A 11 15.00 -23.52 12.62
C PHE A 11 14.48 -23.04 11.24
N ASN A 12 15.27 -23.26 10.18
CA ASN A 12 15.05 -22.76 8.81
C ASN A 12 13.80 -23.29 8.09
N ALA A 13 13.09 -24.26 8.68
CA ALA A 13 11.81 -24.73 8.16
C ALA A 13 10.59 -24.03 8.81
N GLY A 14 10.80 -23.29 9.90
CA GLY A 14 9.75 -22.56 10.63
C GLY A 14 8.60 -23.43 11.12
N GLU A 15 7.42 -22.84 11.24
CA GLU A 15 6.20 -23.54 11.65
C GLU A 15 5.69 -24.49 10.55
N ILE A 16 5.58 -25.79 10.86
CA ILE A 16 5.08 -26.80 9.92
C ILE A 16 3.72 -27.36 10.30
N SER A 17 3.05 -27.95 9.31
CA SER A 17 1.70 -28.48 9.46
C SER A 17 1.65 -29.63 10.47
N PRO A 18 0.59 -29.69 11.31
CA PRO A 18 0.32 -30.85 12.16
C PRO A 18 0.23 -32.18 11.37
N ARG A 19 -0.05 -32.13 10.07
CA ARG A 19 -0.06 -33.31 9.17
C ARG A 19 1.34 -33.90 8.93
N LEU A 20 2.40 -33.15 9.17
CA LEU A 20 3.80 -33.55 9.05
C LEU A 20 4.44 -33.89 10.40
N ALA A 21 3.71 -33.74 11.51
CA ALA A 21 4.23 -33.93 12.87
C ALA A 21 4.80 -35.34 13.16
N ALA A 22 4.47 -36.35 12.36
CA ALA A 22 5.01 -37.71 12.50
C ALA A 22 6.06 -38.08 11.44
N ARG A 23 6.38 -37.19 10.49
CA ARG A 23 7.34 -37.45 9.41
C ARG A 23 8.78 -37.17 9.85
N THR A 24 9.24 -37.87 10.87
CA THR A 24 10.58 -37.66 11.43
C THR A 24 11.71 -37.95 10.44
N THR A 25 11.44 -38.73 9.39
CA THR A 25 12.40 -39.03 8.31
C THR A 25 12.43 -37.98 7.19
N PHE A 26 11.61 -36.92 7.27
CA PHE A 26 11.64 -35.83 6.28
C PHE A 26 12.83 -34.93 6.56
N SER A 27 13.56 -34.52 5.52
CA SER A 27 14.83 -33.80 5.68
C SER A 27 14.69 -32.49 6.47
N LYS A 28 13.60 -31.74 6.28
CA LYS A 28 13.35 -30.49 7.01
C LYS A 28 12.69 -30.68 8.38
N TYR A 29 12.44 -31.91 8.82
CA TYR A 29 11.79 -32.15 10.13
C TYR A 29 12.64 -31.71 11.33
N PRO A 30 13.96 -31.98 11.38
CA PRO A 30 14.81 -31.54 12.49
C PRO A 30 14.90 -30.01 12.63
N GLU A 31 14.71 -29.29 11.51
CA GLU A 31 14.78 -27.82 11.38
C GLU A 31 13.41 -27.15 11.58
N ALA A 32 12.37 -27.92 11.88
CA ALA A 32 11.00 -27.46 11.91
C ALA A 32 10.43 -27.38 13.33
N LEU A 33 9.43 -26.51 13.47
CA LEU A 33 8.75 -26.23 14.73
C LEU A 33 7.26 -26.52 14.60
N GLU A 34 6.64 -26.91 15.72
CA GLU A 34 5.20 -27.08 15.78
C GLU A 34 4.48 -25.72 15.84
N THR A 35 5.07 -24.74 16.52
CA THR A 35 4.48 -23.41 16.70
C THR A 35 5.59 -22.37 16.77
N VAL A 36 5.42 -21.29 16.01
CA VAL A 36 6.28 -20.10 16.03
C VAL A 36 5.38 -18.86 16.04
N VAL A 37 5.24 -18.25 17.22
CA VAL A 37 4.41 -17.04 17.42
C VAL A 37 5.28 -15.90 17.94
N ASN A 38 5.18 -14.73 17.29
CA ASN A 38 5.95 -13.51 17.58
C ASN A 38 7.47 -13.72 17.58
N CYS A 39 7.95 -14.68 16.79
CA CYS A 39 9.36 -14.90 16.49
C CYS A 39 9.57 -14.93 14.98
N ILE A 40 10.75 -14.55 14.53
CA ILE A 40 11.22 -14.57 13.16
C ILE A 40 12.32 -15.62 13.05
N PRO A 41 12.14 -16.68 12.25
CA PRO A 41 13.22 -17.58 11.86
C PRO A 41 14.22 -16.84 10.99
N LEU A 42 15.48 -16.83 11.41
CA LEU A 42 16.59 -16.19 10.71
C LEU A 42 17.15 -17.12 9.63
N ALA A 43 17.80 -16.57 8.60
CA ALA A 43 18.41 -17.39 7.55
C ALA A 43 19.57 -18.25 8.08
N GLU A 44 20.28 -17.73 9.08
CA GLU A 44 21.43 -18.36 9.74
C GLU A 44 21.05 -19.60 10.56
N GLY A 45 19.76 -19.79 10.87
CA GLY A 45 19.26 -20.93 11.63
C GLY A 45 18.62 -20.59 12.97
N GLY A 46 18.84 -19.40 13.52
CA GLY A 46 18.27 -18.98 14.81
C GLY A 46 16.79 -18.57 14.74
N LEU A 47 16.20 -18.31 15.91
CA LEU A 47 14.91 -17.65 16.07
C LEU A 47 15.11 -16.39 16.90
N MET A 48 14.64 -15.27 16.39
CA MET A 48 14.65 -14.00 17.10
C MET A 48 13.22 -13.59 17.44
N ARG A 49 13.00 -13.01 18.61
CA ARG A 49 11.72 -12.37 18.94
C ARG A 49 11.47 -11.19 18.01
N ARG A 50 10.24 -11.04 17.50
CA ARG A 50 9.87 -9.91 16.64
C ARG A 50 10.13 -8.58 17.35
N SER A 51 10.67 -7.59 16.64
CA SER A 51 10.77 -6.21 17.14
C SER A 51 9.43 -5.58 17.53
N ALA A 52 9.49 -4.53 18.35
CA ALA A 52 8.33 -3.73 18.73
C ALA A 52 7.58 -3.10 17.55
N SER A 53 6.28 -2.85 17.75
CA SER A 53 5.54 -1.89 16.93
C SER A 53 5.45 -0.54 17.64
N ARG A 54 5.88 0.55 17.00
CA ARG A 54 5.76 1.92 17.52
C ARG A 54 4.52 2.60 16.98
N TYR A 55 3.77 3.24 17.87
CA TYR A 55 2.61 4.04 17.50
C TYR A 55 3.03 5.30 16.74
N VAL A 56 2.43 5.54 15.57
CA VAL A 56 2.69 6.74 14.77
C VAL A 56 1.52 7.72 14.85
N ALA A 57 0.33 7.27 14.49
CA ALA A 57 -0.89 8.07 14.57
C ALA A 57 -2.14 7.18 14.51
N GLU A 58 -3.27 7.71 14.98
CA GLU A 58 -4.59 7.18 14.65
C GLU A 58 -4.96 7.55 13.20
N GLU A 59 -5.64 6.64 12.51
CA GLU A 59 -6.24 6.94 11.19
C GLU A 59 -7.24 8.11 11.31
N LYS A 60 -7.49 8.83 10.21
CA LYS A 60 -8.45 9.96 10.19
C LYS A 60 -9.81 9.57 10.76
N SER A 61 -10.28 8.36 10.48
CA SER A 61 -11.52 7.83 11.02
C SER A 61 -11.40 6.35 11.36
N SER A 62 -11.33 6.06 12.65
CA SER A 62 -11.34 4.68 13.17
C SER A 62 -12.62 3.89 12.85
N SER A 63 -13.68 4.51 12.32
CA SER A 63 -14.88 3.78 11.85
C SER A 63 -14.69 3.14 10.48
N VAL A 64 -13.83 3.71 9.63
CA VAL A 64 -13.59 3.29 8.25
C VAL A 64 -12.41 2.33 8.20
N LYS A 65 -12.50 1.27 7.41
CA LYS A 65 -11.36 0.39 7.12
C LYS A 65 -10.45 1.01 6.07
N GLY A 66 -9.41 1.73 6.50
CA GLY A 66 -8.39 2.31 5.62
C GLY A 66 -7.43 1.28 5.01
N ASP A 67 -6.69 1.71 3.99
CA ASP A 67 -5.54 0.98 3.43
C ASP A 67 -4.30 1.89 3.43
N ILE A 68 -3.12 1.32 3.59
CA ILE A 68 -1.86 2.08 3.43
C ILE A 68 -1.14 1.64 2.16
N LYS A 69 -0.48 2.58 1.46
CA LYS A 69 0.27 2.30 0.22
C LYS A 69 1.60 3.05 0.19
N PRO A 70 2.64 2.51 -0.46
CA PRO A 70 3.92 3.20 -0.56
C PRO A 70 3.90 4.25 -1.67
N PHE A 71 4.66 5.33 -1.47
CA PHE A 71 5.12 6.24 -2.53
C PHE A 71 6.64 6.41 -2.38
N GLN A 72 7.42 5.94 -3.34
CA GLN A 72 8.88 5.87 -3.24
C GLN A 72 9.55 6.63 -4.38
N PHE A 73 9.90 7.90 -4.16
CA PHE A 73 10.63 8.68 -5.17
C PHE A 73 12.10 8.25 -5.26
N SER A 74 12.69 7.97 -4.10
CA SER A 74 14.05 7.47 -3.93
C SER A 74 14.12 6.70 -2.60
N THR A 75 15.24 6.02 -2.34
CA THR A 75 15.49 5.37 -1.03
C THR A 75 15.48 6.36 0.14
N THR A 76 15.77 7.63 -0.12
CA THR A 76 15.74 8.68 0.92
C THR A 76 14.41 9.40 0.99
N GLN A 77 13.57 9.36 -0.05
CA GLN A 77 12.28 10.04 -0.11
C GLN A 77 11.17 9.03 -0.40
N ALA A 78 10.91 8.20 0.61
CA ALA A 78 9.73 7.34 0.67
C ALA A 78 8.67 7.92 1.62
N TYR A 79 7.41 7.61 1.33
CA TYR A 79 6.24 8.02 2.08
C TYR A 79 5.28 6.83 2.21
N ILE A 80 4.53 6.81 3.31
CA ILE A 80 3.31 6.02 3.40
C ILE A 80 2.12 6.94 3.13
N LEU A 81 1.23 6.47 2.26
CA LEU A 81 -0.05 7.08 1.95
C LEU A 81 -1.13 6.33 2.73
N GLU A 82 -1.80 7.01 3.66
CA GLU A 82 -3.04 6.52 4.27
C GLU A 82 -4.19 6.83 3.33
N PHE A 83 -4.86 5.81 2.82
CA PHE A 83 -6.11 5.92 2.07
C PHE A 83 -7.26 5.67 3.05
N GLY A 84 -8.03 6.72 3.34
CA GLY A 84 -9.31 6.64 4.05
C GLY A 84 -10.47 6.90 3.08
N GLU A 85 -11.70 6.84 3.60
CA GLU A 85 -12.87 7.21 2.79
C GLU A 85 -12.77 8.68 2.38
N THR A 86 -12.71 8.93 1.07
CA THR A 86 -12.62 10.25 0.43
C THR A 86 -11.42 11.10 0.84
N ILE A 87 -10.39 10.52 1.48
CA ILE A 87 -9.23 11.27 2.00
C ILE A 87 -7.93 10.49 1.80
N MET A 88 -6.84 11.23 1.66
CA MET A 88 -5.47 10.71 1.69
C MET A 88 -4.58 11.56 2.60
N ARG A 89 -3.75 10.90 3.41
CA ARG A 89 -2.78 11.52 4.33
C ARG A 89 -1.38 10.95 4.12
N PHE A 90 -0.39 11.73 4.54
CA PHE A 90 1.01 11.45 4.22
C PHE A 90 1.84 11.26 5.47
N TYR A 91 2.69 10.23 5.44
CA TYR A 91 3.59 9.85 6.52
C TYR A 91 4.99 9.71 5.96
N ARG A 92 5.98 10.11 6.75
CA ARG A 92 7.40 9.99 6.40
C ARG A 92 8.22 10.04 7.68
N HIS A 93 9.40 9.42 7.64
CA HIS A 93 10.34 9.48 8.76
C HIS A 93 9.66 9.03 10.04
N GLN A 94 8.92 7.91 9.95
CA GLN A 94 8.27 7.32 11.11
C GLN A 94 7.26 8.26 11.82
N GLY A 95 6.78 9.31 11.13
CA GLY A 95 5.86 10.32 11.64
C GLY A 95 4.79 10.73 10.62
N GLN A 96 3.71 11.34 11.11
CA GLN A 96 2.69 11.97 10.26
C GLN A 96 3.16 13.35 9.81
N ILE A 97 2.95 13.71 8.55
CA ILE A 97 3.26 15.06 8.05
C ILE A 97 2.15 16.02 8.51
N VAL A 98 2.51 17.01 9.31
CA VAL A 98 1.58 17.99 9.90
C VAL A 98 1.84 19.39 9.34
N ALA A 99 0.76 20.11 9.00
CA ALA A 99 0.83 21.51 8.59
C ALA A 99 1.16 22.43 9.78
N ALA A 100 1.77 23.59 9.50
CA ALA A 100 2.09 24.53 10.57
C ALA A 100 0.83 25.02 11.30
N ASN A 101 1.00 25.42 12.57
CA ASN A 101 -0.05 26.06 13.35
C ASN A 101 -0.26 27.50 12.86
N ILE A 102 -1.43 27.80 12.31
CA ILE A 102 -1.77 29.08 11.67
C ILE A 102 -3.08 29.63 12.23
N THR A 103 -3.24 30.94 12.20
CA THR A 103 -4.52 31.60 12.53
C THR A 103 -5.31 32.02 11.30
N ALA A 104 -4.73 31.86 10.11
CA ALA A 104 -5.34 32.26 8.84
C ALA A 104 -6.42 31.25 8.43
N SER A 105 -7.56 31.75 7.93
CA SER A 105 -8.67 30.91 7.50
C SER A 105 -9.32 31.44 6.21
N ILE A 106 -9.83 30.52 5.39
CA ILE A 106 -10.62 30.84 4.20
C ILE A 106 -12.07 31.02 4.61
N THR A 107 -12.70 32.09 4.12
CA THR A 107 -14.12 32.33 4.35
C THR A 107 -14.93 31.83 3.15
N ASN A 108 -15.98 31.04 3.38
CA ASN A 108 -16.88 30.57 2.32
C ASN A 108 -16.12 29.88 1.17
N GLY A 109 -15.28 28.90 1.50
CA GLY A 109 -14.54 28.11 0.52
C GLY A 109 -15.29 26.90 -0.04
N ALA A 110 -16.40 26.50 0.60
CA ALA A 110 -17.31 25.43 0.16
C ALA A 110 -18.52 25.93 -0.66
N PHE A 111 -18.66 27.26 -0.81
CA PHE A 111 -19.66 27.90 -1.66
C PHE A 111 -21.13 27.43 -1.52
N ASP A 112 -21.56 26.95 -0.35
CA ASP A 112 -22.90 26.36 -0.11
C ASP A 112 -24.08 27.27 -0.52
N SER A 113 -23.92 28.59 -0.44
CA SER A 113 -25.02 29.55 -0.65
C SER A 113 -24.67 30.76 -1.51
N GLY A 114 -23.45 30.85 -2.02
CA GLY A 114 -23.00 31.93 -2.89
C GLY A 114 -21.50 32.16 -2.88
N ILE A 115 -21.07 33.23 -3.54
CA ILE A 115 -19.65 33.61 -3.71
C ILE A 115 -19.31 34.99 -3.14
N SER A 116 -20.16 35.56 -2.28
CA SER A 116 -20.04 36.97 -1.83
C SER A 116 -18.74 37.29 -1.08
N SER A 117 -18.07 36.30 -0.51
CA SER A 117 -16.78 36.46 0.18
C SER A 117 -15.57 36.42 -0.77
N TRP A 118 -15.81 36.33 -2.07
CA TRP A 118 -14.81 36.31 -3.13
C TRP A 118 -15.08 37.45 -4.11
N SER A 119 -14.04 38.24 -4.37
CA SER A 119 -14.11 39.40 -5.27
C SER A 119 -13.82 38.98 -6.70
N ASP A 120 -14.65 39.45 -7.63
CA ASP A 120 -14.40 39.33 -9.08
C ASP A 120 -13.40 40.41 -9.51
N THR A 121 -12.27 39.99 -10.06
CA THR A 121 -11.24 40.88 -10.65
C THR A 121 -10.87 40.46 -12.07
N SER A 122 -11.83 39.87 -12.78
CA SER A 122 -11.73 39.35 -14.15
C SER A 122 -11.47 40.44 -15.19
N GLY A 123 -11.04 40.05 -16.39
CA GLY A 123 -10.74 40.94 -17.51
C GLY A 123 -11.14 40.34 -18.86
N GLY A 124 -11.21 41.18 -19.90
CA GLY A 124 -11.47 40.72 -21.28
C GLY A 124 -12.83 40.05 -21.53
N GLY A 125 -13.82 40.31 -20.66
CA GLY A 125 -15.15 39.68 -20.74
C GLY A 125 -15.32 38.47 -19.82
N GLY A 126 -14.25 38.04 -19.14
CA GLY A 126 -14.33 36.99 -18.14
C GLY A 126 -15.14 37.40 -16.90
N SER A 127 -15.66 36.42 -16.19
CA SER A 127 -16.48 36.61 -14.99
C SER A 127 -16.40 35.42 -14.05
N ILE A 128 -16.77 35.64 -12.79
CA ILE A 128 -16.99 34.55 -11.83
C ILE A 128 -18.49 34.40 -11.53
N ALA A 129 -18.95 33.18 -11.29
CA ALA A 129 -20.35 32.89 -10.99
C ALA A 129 -20.49 31.81 -9.91
N HIS A 130 -21.62 31.81 -9.21
CA HIS A 130 -22.00 30.70 -8.33
C HIS A 130 -22.79 29.66 -9.13
N ASP A 131 -22.26 28.46 -9.23
CA ASP A 131 -22.99 27.30 -9.73
C ASP A 131 -23.87 26.75 -8.61
N ALA A 132 -25.09 27.28 -8.51
CA ALA A 132 -26.05 26.91 -7.47
C ALA A 132 -26.54 25.45 -7.56
N THR A 133 -26.24 24.73 -8.64
CA THR A 133 -26.60 23.31 -8.79
C THR A 133 -25.55 22.41 -8.14
N ASN A 134 -24.27 22.72 -8.38
CA ASN A 134 -23.14 21.93 -7.88
C ASN A 134 -22.44 22.58 -6.69
N LEU A 135 -22.99 23.69 -6.16
CA LEU A 135 -22.52 24.43 -4.99
C LEU A 135 -21.04 24.84 -5.07
N ARG A 136 -20.60 25.38 -6.20
CA ARG A 136 -19.18 25.71 -6.45
C ARG A 136 -19.00 27.07 -7.12
N LEU A 137 -17.79 27.59 -7.10
CA LEU A 137 -17.42 28.81 -7.84
C LEU A 137 -17.02 28.45 -9.28
N SER A 138 -17.62 29.09 -10.27
CA SER A 138 -17.26 28.96 -11.69
C SER A 138 -16.41 30.14 -12.15
N LEU A 139 -15.34 29.85 -12.88
CA LEU A 139 -14.47 30.81 -13.54
C LEU A 139 -14.68 30.70 -15.06
N ASP A 140 -15.28 31.72 -15.67
CA ASP A 140 -15.47 31.79 -17.13
C ASP A 140 -14.54 32.85 -17.74
N PRO A 141 -13.50 32.46 -18.52
CA PRO A 141 -12.60 33.43 -19.14
C PRO A 141 -13.30 34.35 -20.15
N GLY A 142 -14.48 34.00 -20.67
CA GLY A 142 -15.31 34.87 -21.52
C GLY A 142 -14.87 35.00 -22.98
N GLY A 143 -13.72 34.43 -23.35
CA GLY A 143 -13.17 34.47 -24.70
C GLY A 143 -11.79 33.82 -24.79
N PRO A 144 -11.30 33.51 -26.00
CA PRO A 144 -10.04 32.79 -26.20
C PRO A 144 -8.79 33.68 -26.16
N ALA A 145 -8.93 35.01 -26.04
CA ALA A 145 -7.76 35.87 -26.07
C ALA A 145 -6.98 35.78 -24.74
N GLY A 146 -5.67 35.95 -24.78
CA GLY A 146 -4.85 35.97 -23.55
C GLY A 146 -5.17 37.14 -22.60
N SER A 147 -5.91 38.15 -23.08
CA SER A 147 -6.48 39.24 -22.27
C SER A 147 -7.74 38.84 -21.50
N ASP A 148 -8.36 37.74 -21.88
CA ASP A 148 -9.64 37.27 -21.37
C ASP A 148 -9.34 36.29 -20.23
N PHE A 149 -9.83 36.60 -19.04
CA PHE A 149 -9.59 35.78 -17.86
C PHE A 149 -10.65 35.99 -16.80
N ALA A 150 -11.02 34.92 -16.12
CA ALA A 150 -11.78 34.98 -14.89
C ALA A 150 -10.82 34.93 -13.70
N ARG A 151 -11.04 35.76 -12.67
CA ARG A 151 -10.24 35.71 -11.44
C ARG A 151 -11.07 35.99 -10.18
N ALA A 152 -11.16 34.98 -9.32
CA ALA A 152 -11.72 35.08 -7.98
C ALA A 152 -10.62 35.38 -6.97
N VAL A 153 -10.86 36.33 -6.06
CA VAL A 153 -9.87 36.80 -5.09
C VAL A 153 -10.45 36.85 -3.68
N GLN A 154 -9.72 36.36 -2.69
CA GLN A 154 -10.03 36.55 -1.28
C GLN A 154 -8.81 37.11 -0.54
N GLU A 155 -9.05 38.15 0.27
CA GLU A 155 -8.08 38.64 1.25
C GLU A 155 -8.13 37.76 2.51
N VAL A 156 -6.98 37.31 2.98
CA VAL A 156 -6.82 36.49 4.18
C VAL A 156 -5.89 37.20 5.15
N THR A 157 -6.34 37.32 6.40
CA THR A 157 -5.55 37.88 7.49
C THR A 157 -4.63 36.84 8.11
N ASN A 158 -3.37 37.21 8.31
CA ASN A 158 -2.31 36.38 8.82
C ASN A 158 -1.64 37.04 10.04
N ALA A 159 -1.52 36.30 11.13
CA ALA A 159 -0.91 36.83 12.36
C ALA A 159 0.59 36.56 12.45
N SER A 160 1.16 35.65 11.65
CA SER A 160 2.56 35.20 11.83
C SER A 160 3.21 34.72 10.53
N ALA A 161 4.54 34.84 10.46
CA ALA A 161 5.33 34.42 9.31
C ALA A 161 5.56 32.91 9.32
N LEU A 162 4.63 32.14 8.74
CA LEU A 162 4.61 30.68 8.75
C LEU A 162 4.27 30.11 7.36
N ASP A 163 4.41 28.80 7.23
CA ASP A 163 3.97 28.05 6.06
C ASP A 163 2.46 27.82 6.12
N HIS A 164 1.75 28.14 5.04
CA HIS A 164 0.31 27.94 4.88
C HIS A 164 0.07 26.84 3.85
N THR A 165 -0.63 25.77 4.24
CA THR A 165 -1.04 24.70 3.32
C THR A 165 -2.50 24.90 2.93
N ILE A 166 -2.76 25.31 1.69
CA ILE A 166 -4.10 25.43 1.12
C ILE A 166 -4.53 24.11 0.49
N LYS A 167 -5.76 23.70 0.76
CA LYS A 167 -6.45 22.57 0.13
C LYS A 167 -7.61 23.10 -0.70
N PHE A 168 -7.84 22.53 -1.88
CA PHE A 168 -8.93 22.90 -2.78
C PHE A 168 -9.17 21.82 -3.83
N ARG A 169 -10.33 21.86 -4.49
CA ARG A 169 -10.72 20.97 -5.58
C ARG A 169 -10.99 21.76 -6.86
N VAL A 170 -10.56 21.22 -7.99
CA VAL A 170 -10.79 21.74 -9.33
C VAL A 170 -11.73 20.81 -10.09
N TYR A 171 -12.74 21.38 -10.74
CA TYR A 171 -13.72 20.65 -11.54
C TYR A 171 -13.71 21.13 -12.99
N GLY A 172 -13.83 20.20 -13.93
CA GLY A 172 -13.87 20.46 -15.37
C GLY A 172 -13.80 19.16 -16.14
N ALA A 173 -13.51 19.21 -17.43
CA ALA A 173 -13.11 18.03 -18.18
C ALA A 173 -11.64 17.67 -17.90
N PRO A 174 -11.23 16.39 -18.04
CA PRO A 174 -9.83 16.01 -17.88
C PRO A 174 -8.90 16.85 -18.77
N GLY A 175 -7.84 17.40 -18.15
CA GLY A 175 -6.87 18.30 -18.80
C GLY A 175 -7.24 19.79 -18.78
N ASP A 176 -8.43 20.16 -18.30
CA ASP A 176 -8.76 21.56 -17.99
C ASP A 176 -7.93 22.05 -16.79
N MET A 177 -7.58 23.33 -16.76
CA MET A 177 -6.62 23.88 -15.79
C MET A 177 -7.09 25.18 -15.14
N VAL A 178 -6.63 25.41 -13.91
CA VAL A 178 -6.74 26.69 -13.21
C VAL A 178 -5.39 27.10 -12.63
N ASP A 179 -5.11 28.41 -12.63
CA ASP A 179 -3.97 28.98 -11.94
C ASP A 179 -4.31 29.31 -10.48
N LEU A 180 -3.47 28.89 -9.53
CA LEU A 180 -3.41 29.46 -8.18
C LEU A 180 -2.22 30.41 -8.09
N GLN A 181 -2.45 31.61 -7.56
CA GLN A 181 -1.40 32.58 -7.25
C GLN A 181 -1.70 33.28 -5.92
N VAL A 182 -0.65 33.75 -5.24
CA VAL A 182 -0.76 34.45 -3.96
C VAL A 182 0.10 35.72 -3.97
N GLY A 183 -0.47 36.83 -3.52
CA GLY A 183 0.19 38.12 -3.51
C GLY A 183 -0.12 38.97 -2.29
N THR A 184 0.55 40.12 -2.20
CA THR A 184 0.31 41.15 -1.18
C THR A 184 -0.69 42.22 -1.64
N SER A 185 -1.25 42.06 -2.84
CA SER A 185 -2.33 42.87 -3.40
C SER A 185 -3.28 42.00 -4.23
N THR A 186 -4.45 42.52 -4.57
CA THR A 186 -5.53 41.82 -5.30
C THR A 186 -5.14 41.28 -6.68
N SER A 187 -4.02 41.73 -7.25
CA SER A 187 -3.48 41.23 -8.51
C SER A 187 -2.00 40.82 -8.41
N GLY A 188 -1.45 40.79 -7.20
CA GLY A 188 -0.03 40.52 -6.94
C GLY A 188 0.29 39.04 -6.99
N THR A 189 1.57 38.72 -7.22
CA THR A 189 2.11 37.34 -7.26
C THR A 189 3.40 37.21 -6.44
N GLN A 190 3.58 38.08 -5.43
CA GLN A 190 4.83 38.21 -4.69
C GLN A 190 5.12 37.03 -3.76
N ILE A 191 4.09 36.26 -3.37
CA ILE A 191 4.20 35.14 -2.43
C ILE A 191 4.26 33.81 -3.20
N LEU A 192 3.31 33.61 -4.11
CA LEU A 192 3.26 32.45 -4.99
C LEU A 192 3.01 32.93 -6.43
N LEU A 193 3.98 32.66 -7.30
CA LEU A 193 3.83 32.83 -8.75
C LEU A 193 2.72 31.91 -9.28
N PRO A 194 2.07 32.22 -10.41
CA PRO A 194 0.99 31.39 -10.95
C PRO A 194 1.45 29.94 -11.14
N VAL A 195 0.76 29.01 -10.49
CA VAL A 195 0.94 27.56 -10.63
C VAL A 195 -0.33 26.96 -11.20
N LYS A 196 -0.20 26.16 -12.27
CA LYS A 196 -1.30 25.48 -12.93
C LYS A 196 -1.67 24.19 -12.20
N PHE A 197 -2.96 23.99 -12.02
CA PHE A 197 -3.57 22.80 -11.44
C PHE A 197 -4.62 22.27 -12.41
N GLU A 198 -4.50 20.99 -12.77
CA GLU A 198 -5.49 20.27 -13.58
C GLU A 198 -6.73 19.90 -12.75
N VAL A 199 -7.78 19.40 -13.39
CA VAL A 199 -8.96 18.86 -12.69
C VAL A 199 -8.57 17.76 -11.70
N GLY A 200 -8.93 17.95 -10.43
CA GLY A 200 -8.50 17.08 -9.35
C GLY A 200 -8.58 17.70 -7.96
N PHE A 201 -7.88 17.06 -7.03
CA PHE A 201 -7.79 17.42 -5.62
C PHE A 201 -6.37 17.87 -5.30
N HIS A 202 -6.21 18.97 -4.58
CA HIS A 202 -4.90 19.59 -4.41
C HIS A 202 -4.65 20.03 -2.98
N CYS A 203 -3.38 19.92 -2.56
CA CYS A 203 -2.83 20.72 -1.49
C CYS A 203 -1.54 21.41 -1.94
N LYS A 204 -1.38 22.67 -1.58
CA LYS A 204 -0.21 23.48 -1.92
C LYS A 204 0.26 24.28 -0.72
N THR A 205 1.55 24.25 -0.45
CA THR A 205 2.16 25.05 0.60
C THR A 205 2.87 26.26 0.02
N PHE A 206 2.71 27.40 0.69
CA PHE A 206 3.44 28.63 0.44
C PHE A 206 3.76 29.34 1.76
N THR A 207 4.84 30.10 1.80
CA THR A 207 5.26 30.85 2.99
C THR A 207 4.92 32.32 2.82
N THR A 208 4.28 32.94 3.80
CA THR A 208 4.02 34.40 3.78
C THR A 208 4.47 35.06 5.06
N THR A 209 5.11 36.23 4.92
CA THR A 209 5.46 37.13 6.04
C THR A 209 4.51 38.33 6.13
N ALA A 210 3.59 38.46 5.16
CA ALA A 210 2.66 39.57 5.10
C ALA A 210 1.53 39.40 6.12
N ALA A 211 1.11 40.52 6.73
CA ALA A 211 0.00 40.53 7.68
C ALA A 211 -1.35 40.22 7.01
N ASN A 212 -1.52 40.58 5.74
CA ASN A 212 -2.61 40.11 4.89
C ASN A 212 -2.04 39.61 3.57
N PHE A 213 -2.65 38.60 2.97
CA PHE A 213 -2.32 38.12 1.64
C PHE A 213 -3.58 37.81 0.84
N PHE A 214 -3.45 37.77 -0.48
CA PHE A 214 -4.56 37.59 -1.42
C PHE A 214 -4.40 36.27 -2.15
N ILE A 215 -5.28 35.31 -1.86
CA ILE A 215 -5.41 34.07 -2.62
C ILE A 215 -6.24 34.36 -3.85
N GLN A 216 -5.74 33.91 -5.00
CA GLN A 216 -6.35 34.19 -6.29
C GLN A 216 -6.37 32.92 -7.13
N PHE A 217 -7.56 32.55 -7.58
CA PHE A 217 -7.75 31.51 -8.59
C PHE A 217 -8.11 32.14 -9.92
N ARG A 218 -7.49 31.69 -11.01
CA ARG A 218 -7.64 32.30 -12.33
C ARG A 218 -7.76 31.27 -13.44
N SER A 219 -8.73 31.45 -14.31
CA SER A 219 -8.84 30.76 -15.61
C SER A 219 -8.50 31.75 -16.73
N ARG A 220 -7.73 31.33 -17.74
CA ARG A 220 -7.31 32.18 -18.86
C ARG A 220 -7.93 31.70 -20.17
N GLY A 221 -8.30 32.65 -21.02
CA GLY A 221 -8.86 32.38 -22.35
C GLY A 221 -7.93 31.58 -23.25
N ASN A 222 -6.63 31.88 -23.20
CA ASN A 222 -5.63 31.17 -23.99
C ASN A 222 -5.21 29.81 -23.39
N ASP A 223 -5.68 29.46 -22.19
CA ASP A 223 -5.53 28.15 -21.55
C ASP A 223 -6.83 27.35 -21.77
N GLN A 224 -7.16 27.11 -23.04
CA GLN A 224 -8.31 26.31 -23.51
C GLN A 224 -9.70 26.98 -23.51
N ASN A 225 -9.86 28.23 -23.04
CA ASN A 225 -11.14 28.96 -23.03
C ASN A 225 -12.29 28.14 -22.39
N LYS A 226 -12.05 27.61 -21.19
CA LYS A 226 -12.97 26.73 -20.47
C LYS A 226 -13.50 27.33 -19.18
N ILE A 227 -14.78 27.04 -18.91
CA ILE A 227 -15.38 27.28 -17.62
C ILE A 227 -14.90 26.19 -16.67
N VAL A 228 -14.17 26.60 -15.63
CA VAL A 228 -13.61 25.69 -14.61
C VAL A 228 -14.27 25.98 -13.28
N GLY A 229 -14.64 24.93 -12.55
CA GLY A 229 -15.21 25.02 -11.21
C GLY A 229 -14.15 24.86 -10.12
N ILE A 230 -14.33 25.52 -8.98
CA ILE A 230 -13.47 25.38 -7.79
C ILE A 230 -14.33 25.27 -6.54
N ASP A 231 -13.90 24.42 -5.63
CA ASP A 231 -14.58 24.17 -4.36
C ASP A 231 -13.60 23.75 -3.25
N ASP A 232 -14.13 23.52 -2.05
CA ASP A 232 -13.46 22.96 -0.87
C ASP A 232 -12.19 23.72 -0.47
N ILE A 233 -12.19 25.04 -0.70
CA ILE A 233 -11.02 25.88 -0.46
C ILE A 233 -10.85 26.08 1.05
N SER A 234 -9.75 25.60 1.61
CA SER A 234 -9.47 25.69 3.04
C SER A 234 -7.97 25.77 3.32
N LEU A 235 -7.60 26.26 4.50
CA LEU A 235 -6.23 26.20 5.01
C LEU A 235 -6.17 25.13 6.11
N ILE A 236 -5.13 24.28 6.06
CA ILE A 236 -4.90 23.26 7.09
C ILE A 236 -4.13 23.89 8.24
N ASP A 237 -4.66 23.80 9.45
CA ASP A 237 -4.09 24.36 10.68
C ASP A 237 -3.74 23.26 11.68
N ASN A 238 -2.46 23.17 12.06
CA ASN A 238 -1.93 22.29 13.10
C ASN A 238 -2.50 20.86 13.04
N SER A 239 -2.65 20.35 11.82
CA SER A 239 -3.30 19.08 11.52
C SER A 239 -2.54 18.37 10.40
N ALA A 240 -2.74 17.06 10.30
CA ALA A 240 -2.19 16.24 9.23
C ALA A 240 -2.44 16.88 7.86
N VAL A 241 -1.40 16.93 7.03
CA VAL A 241 -1.54 17.31 5.63
C VAL A 241 -2.38 16.23 4.94
N GLU A 242 -3.44 16.67 4.28
CA GLU A 242 -4.40 15.79 3.64
C GLU A 242 -4.89 16.35 2.32
N ILE A 243 -5.26 15.46 1.40
CA ILE A 243 -5.98 15.76 0.18
C ILE A 243 -7.25 14.91 0.12
N ASP A 244 -8.29 15.41 -0.53
CA ASP A 244 -9.48 14.58 -0.79
C ASP A 244 -9.20 13.57 -1.90
N THR A 245 -10.02 12.53 -1.93
CA THR A 245 -9.96 11.47 -2.95
C THR A 245 -11.38 11.09 -3.37
N PRO A 246 -11.55 10.47 -4.56
CA PRO A 246 -12.88 10.06 -5.03
C PRO A 246 -13.34 8.71 -4.45
N TRP A 247 -12.47 7.98 -3.75
CA TRP A 247 -12.70 6.59 -3.39
C TRP A 247 -13.46 6.43 -2.08
N THR A 248 -14.42 5.52 -2.10
CA THR A 248 -15.20 5.08 -0.94
C THR A 248 -14.47 3.97 -0.15
N GLU A 249 -14.91 3.68 1.07
CA GLU A 249 -14.34 2.61 1.92
C GLU A 249 -14.20 1.26 1.19
N SER A 250 -15.22 0.88 0.41
CA SER A 250 -15.22 -0.42 -0.29
C SER A 250 -14.18 -0.54 -1.41
N GLU A 251 -13.64 0.57 -1.86
CA GLU A 251 -12.77 0.66 -3.04
C GLU A 251 -11.28 0.70 -2.67
N LEU A 252 -10.93 1.15 -1.45
CA LEU A 252 -9.55 1.48 -1.04
C LEU A 252 -8.53 0.35 -1.26
N PHE A 253 -8.93 -0.90 -0.99
CA PHE A 253 -8.07 -2.09 -1.18
C PHE A 253 -7.93 -2.53 -2.64
N GLN A 254 -8.76 -2.00 -3.54
CA GLN A 254 -8.74 -2.32 -4.97
C GLN A 254 -7.97 -1.27 -5.78
N VAL A 255 -7.79 -0.06 -5.24
CA VAL A 255 -7.00 0.99 -5.87
C VAL A 255 -5.53 0.62 -5.89
N ASN A 256 -4.95 0.40 -7.07
CA ASN A 256 -3.54 0.05 -7.22
C ASN A 256 -2.97 0.66 -8.50
N GLY A 257 -1.66 0.79 -8.58
CA GLY A 257 -1.00 1.14 -9.83
C GLY A 257 0.49 1.44 -9.69
N PRO A 258 1.16 1.70 -10.81
CA PRO A 258 2.60 1.88 -10.85
C PRO A 258 3.00 3.33 -10.59
N GLN A 259 4.19 3.48 -10.03
CA GLN A 259 4.84 4.77 -9.85
C GLN A 259 5.99 4.94 -10.83
N SER A 260 6.17 6.17 -11.32
CA SER A 260 7.37 6.61 -12.03
C SER A 260 7.79 7.97 -11.46
N ALA A 261 8.95 8.01 -10.80
CA ALA A 261 9.48 9.20 -10.13
C ALA A 261 8.42 9.90 -9.24
N ASP A 262 8.03 11.14 -9.55
CA ASP A 262 7.07 11.94 -8.78
C ASP A 262 5.59 11.68 -9.13
N VAL A 263 5.29 10.69 -9.98
CA VAL A 263 3.93 10.39 -10.48
C VAL A 263 3.53 8.95 -10.12
N LEU A 264 2.44 8.80 -9.36
CA LEU A 264 1.81 7.51 -9.05
C LEU A 264 0.46 7.41 -9.76
N TYR A 265 0.29 6.45 -10.67
CA TYR A 265 -0.99 6.17 -11.31
C TYR A 265 -1.84 5.25 -10.43
N LEU A 266 -3.14 5.53 -10.34
CA LEU A 266 -4.08 4.84 -9.46
C LEU A 266 -5.30 4.41 -10.29
N TYR A 267 -5.52 3.09 -10.34
CA TYR A 267 -6.53 2.44 -11.14
C TYR A 267 -7.64 1.85 -10.28
N HIS A 268 -8.89 1.93 -10.75
CA HIS A 268 -10.06 1.32 -10.12
C HIS A 268 -11.11 1.05 -11.21
N PRO A 269 -11.87 -0.06 -11.19
CA PRO A 269 -12.83 -0.37 -12.26
C PRO A 269 -13.99 0.63 -12.40
N ASP A 270 -14.43 1.22 -11.28
CA ASP A 270 -15.61 2.07 -11.22
C ASP A 270 -15.29 3.59 -11.16
N ASN A 271 -14.00 3.96 -11.06
CA ASN A 271 -13.56 5.35 -11.01
C ASN A 271 -12.57 5.62 -12.15
N PRO A 272 -12.52 6.85 -12.71
CA PRO A 272 -11.52 7.19 -13.70
C PRO A 272 -10.10 7.03 -13.13
N THR A 273 -9.12 6.86 -14.02
CA THR A 273 -7.73 6.77 -13.59
C THR A 273 -7.26 8.12 -13.08
N TYR A 274 -6.68 8.14 -11.87
CA TYR A 274 -6.04 9.33 -11.31
C TYR A 274 -4.52 9.16 -11.29
N LYS A 275 -3.79 10.27 -11.37
CA LYS A 275 -2.35 10.34 -11.08
C LYS A 275 -2.10 11.25 -9.88
N LEU A 276 -1.39 10.73 -8.88
CA LEU A 276 -0.90 11.49 -7.75
C LEU A 276 0.47 12.08 -8.09
N LEU A 277 0.56 13.40 -8.04
CA LEU A 277 1.73 14.19 -8.33
C LEU A 277 2.32 14.75 -7.03
N ARG A 278 3.61 14.51 -6.81
CA ARG A 278 4.35 15.08 -5.68
C ARG A 278 5.10 16.35 -6.11
N PHE A 279 4.88 17.45 -5.40
CA PHE A 279 5.65 18.69 -5.58
C PHE A 279 6.54 19.04 -4.38
N GLY A 280 6.34 18.38 -3.24
CA GLY A 280 7.09 18.56 -2.01
C GLY A 280 6.49 17.72 -0.88
N HIS A 281 7.00 17.86 0.34
CA HIS A 281 6.51 17.09 1.50
C HIS A 281 5.06 17.42 1.86
N THR A 282 4.66 18.69 1.68
CA THR A 282 3.33 19.21 2.03
C THR A 282 2.57 19.71 0.80
N SER A 283 2.94 19.29 -0.40
CA SER A 283 2.31 19.74 -1.65
C SER A 283 2.11 18.61 -2.64
N TRP A 284 0.85 18.29 -2.89
CA TRP A 284 0.40 17.12 -3.62
C TRP A 284 -0.80 17.47 -4.49
N SER A 285 -0.93 16.81 -5.64
CA SER A 285 -2.11 16.91 -6.49
C SER A 285 -2.55 15.53 -6.94
N LEU A 286 -3.81 15.17 -6.72
CA LEU A 286 -4.44 13.99 -7.31
C LEU A 286 -5.31 14.43 -8.48
N VAL A 287 -4.87 14.18 -9.70
CA VAL A 287 -5.52 14.68 -10.92
C VAL A 287 -6.05 13.55 -11.79
N GLU A 288 -7.17 13.78 -12.46
CA GLU A 288 -7.71 12.81 -13.41
C GLU A 288 -6.82 12.76 -14.67
N VAL A 289 -6.49 11.57 -15.15
CA VAL A 289 -5.60 11.42 -16.31
C VAL A 289 -6.34 11.82 -17.59
N ALA A 290 -5.78 12.79 -18.31
CA ALA A 290 -6.28 13.23 -19.60
C ALA A 290 -5.70 12.39 -20.75
N TRP A 291 -6.30 11.21 -20.98
CA TRP A 291 -5.85 10.28 -22.02
C TRP A 291 -5.91 10.88 -23.43
N VAL A 292 -4.86 10.63 -24.22
CA VAL A 292 -4.72 11.12 -25.59
C VAL A 292 -5.08 10.03 -26.59
N ASP A 293 -6.10 10.28 -27.42
CA ASP A 293 -6.54 9.48 -28.59
C ASP A 293 -6.66 7.97 -28.33
N GLY A 294 -7.32 7.58 -27.24
CA GLY A 294 -7.70 6.19 -26.98
C GLY A 294 -7.52 5.75 -25.53
N PRO A 295 -7.59 4.43 -25.26
CA PRO A 295 -7.87 3.35 -26.20
C PRO A 295 -9.33 3.31 -26.65
N TYR A 296 -9.61 2.59 -27.74
CA TYR A 296 -10.95 2.55 -28.37
C TYR A 296 -11.56 1.15 -28.38
N LEU A 297 -12.89 1.10 -28.37
CA LEU A 297 -13.66 -0.08 -28.76
C LEU A 297 -13.53 -0.35 -30.27
N PRO A 298 -13.87 -1.57 -30.72
CA PRO A 298 -13.99 -1.86 -32.14
C PRO A 298 -14.87 -0.85 -32.87
N GLN A 299 -14.52 -0.57 -34.13
CA GLN A 299 -15.29 0.34 -34.98
C GLN A 299 -16.75 -0.09 -35.08
N ASN A 300 -17.65 0.90 -35.04
CA ASN A 300 -19.06 0.66 -35.30
C ASN A 300 -19.25 -0.07 -36.63
N THR A 301 -20.02 -1.15 -36.58
CA THR A 301 -20.40 -1.99 -37.73
C THR A 301 -21.89 -1.89 -38.05
N SER A 302 -22.66 -1.16 -37.24
CA SER A 302 -24.08 -0.91 -37.48
C SER A 302 -24.28 0.19 -38.53
N ALA A 303 -25.53 0.35 -38.99
CA ALA A 303 -25.92 1.43 -39.90
C ALA A 303 -26.03 2.81 -39.23
N THR A 304 -25.85 2.89 -37.91
CA THR A 304 -25.85 4.15 -37.18
C THR A 304 -24.70 5.03 -37.62
N THR A 305 -24.96 6.31 -37.82
CA THR A 305 -23.99 7.31 -38.24
C THR A 305 -23.83 8.38 -37.16
N LEU A 306 -22.63 8.93 -37.05
CA LEU A 306 -22.29 10.05 -36.20
C LEU A 306 -22.09 11.30 -37.06
N LEU A 307 -22.73 12.41 -36.71
CA LEU A 307 -22.57 13.71 -37.37
C LEU A 307 -22.09 14.77 -36.34
N PRO A 308 -20.85 15.26 -36.46
CA PRO A 308 -20.39 16.44 -35.74
C PRO A 308 -21.02 17.73 -36.27
N SER A 309 -21.38 18.68 -35.39
CA SER A 309 -21.95 19.96 -35.82
C SER A 309 -20.92 21.00 -36.29
N ALA A 310 -19.64 20.78 -35.99
CA ALA A 310 -18.52 21.61 -36.41
C ALA A 310 -17.24 20.75 -36.47
N ASN A 311 -16.23 21.21 -37.21
CA ASN A 311 -14.97 20.50 -37.37
C ASN A 311 -14.00 20.73 -36.21
N THR A 312 -14.08 21.89 -35.55
CA THR A 312 -13.23 22.29 -34.42
C THR A 312 -14.04 23.00 -33.34
N GLY A 313 -13.39 23.24 -32.20
CA GLY A 313 -13.94 24.05 -31.12
C GLY A 313 -14.52 23.22 -29.98
N LEU A 314 -15.15 23.95 -29.07
CA LEU A 314 -15.65 23.45 -27.79
C LEU A 314 -17.16 23.39 -27.80
N GLY A 315 -17.75 22.44 -27.08
CA GLY A 315 -19.19 22.34 -26.89
C GLY A 315 -19.97 22.07 -28.18
N ILE A 316 -19.40 21.31 -29.12
CA ILE A 316 -20.05 20.95 -30.38
C ILE A 316 -21.00 19.77 -30.16
N ASN A 317 -22.04 19.67 -30.99
CA ASN A 317 -22.98 18.54 -30.92
C ASN A 317 -22.47 17.36 -31.74
N LEU A 318 -22.49 16.17 -31.14
CA LEU A 318 -22.30 14.89 -31.77
C LEU A 318 -23.66 14.18 -31.87
N THR A 319 -24.20 14.09 -33.09
CA THR A 319 -25.56 13.56 -33.33
C THR A 319 -25.52 12.15 -33.91
N LEU A 320 -26.16 11.20 -33.24
CA LEU A 320 -26.40 9.85 -33.74
C LEU A 320 -27.68 9.81 -34.58
N SER A 321 -27.67 9.07 -35.69
CA SER A 321 -28.88 8.84 -36.50
C SER A 321 -29.83 7.80 -35.88
N ALA A 322 -29.33 6.92 -35.02
CA ALA A 322 -30.09 5.94 -34.25
C ALA A 322 -29.28 5.50 -33.01
N ILE A 323 -29.94 4.85 -32.05
CA ILE A 323 -29.27 4.30 -30.85
C ILE A 323 -28.59 2.95 -31.11
N LYS A 324 -28.93 2.28 -32.23
CA LYS A 324 -28.48 0.92 -32.51
C LYS A 324 -26.96 0.84 -32.64
N GLY A 325 -26.33 -0.15 -32.02
CA GLY A 325 -24.88 -0.35 -32.04
C GLY A 325 -24.09 0.60 -31.14
N VAL A 326 -24.76 1.45 -30.34
CA VAL A 326 -24.13 2.35 -29.38
C VAL A 326 -24.60 1.98 -27.98
N ASN A 327 -23.66 1.62 -27.10
CA ASN A 327 -23.91 1.21 -25.70
C ASN A 327 -25.06 0.20 -25.59
N ASP A 328 -24.93 -0.96 -26.23
CA ASP A 328 -25.96 -2.01 -26.24
C ASP A 328 -27.36 -1.51 -26.64
N ASP A 329 -27.40 -0.70 -27.71
CA ASP A 329 -28.59 -0.07 -28.28
C ASP A 329 -29.26 0.99 -27.39
N GLN A 330 -28.54 1.57 -26.41
CA GLN A 330 -29.06 2.62 -25.52
C GLN A 330 -28.75 4.05 -26.00
N GLY A 331 -27.81 4.22 -26.94
CA GLY A 331 -27.33 5.55 -27.35
C GLY A 331 -26.44 6.19 -26.29
N TRP A 332 -26.36 7.52 -26.27
CA TRP A 332 -25.54 8.24 -25.28
C TRP A 332 -26.11 8.14 -23.87
N LEU A 333 -25.24 7.87 -22.90
CA LEU A 333 -25.57 7.76 -21.48
C LEU A 333 -24.82 8.83 -20.67
N SER A 334 -25.37 9.24 -19.53
CA SER A 334 -24.70 10.21 -18.64
C SER A 334 -23.32 9.74 -18.16
N THR A 335 -23.09 8.42 -18.15
CA THR A 335 -21.81 7.76 -17.85
C THR A 335 -20.78 7.83 -18.99
N ASP A 336 -21.15 8.38 -20.16
CA ASP A 336 -20.22 8.67 -21.26
C ASP A 336 -19.57 10.05 -21.13
N ILE A 337 -19.90 10.86 -20.12
CA ILE A 337 -19.18 12.12 -19.86
C ILE A 337 -17.71 11.79 -19.54
N GLY A 338 -16.78 12.47 -20.20
CA GLY A 338 -15.34 12.19 -20.18
C GLY A 338 -14.88 11.14 -21.20
N ARG A 339 -15.81 10.44 -21.89
CA ARG A 339 -15.47 9.42 -22.87
C ARG A 339 -14.95 10.03 -24.17
N LEU A 340 -13.89 9.44 -24.71
CA LEU A 340 -13.35 9.80 -26.03
C LEU A 340 -14.23 9.24 -27.16
N VAL A 341 -14.35 9.98 -28.26
CA VAL A 341 -15.02 9.54 -29.50
C VAL A 341 -14.12 9.84 -30.68
N ARG A 342 -13.82 8.81 -31.48
CA ARG A 342 -13.04 8.93 -32.73
C ARG A 342 -13.97 8.93 -33.93
N TYR A 343 -13.76 9.84 -34.86
CA TYR A 343 -14.53 10.01 -36.10
C TYR A 343 -13.58 9.91 -37.29
N ARG A 344 -13.88 9.03 -38.25
CA ARG A 344 -13.12 8.96 -39.50
C ARG A 344 -13.65 9.95 -40.51
N HIS A 345 -12.74 10.71 -41.11
CA HIS A 345 -13.03 11.60 -42.22
C HIS A 345 -13.74 10.84 -43.35
N ALA A 346 -14.79 11.43 -43.92
CA ALA A 346 -15.54 10.85 -45.02
C ALA A 346 -14.83 11.10 -46.36
N ASP A 347 -14.12 12.24 -46.47
CA ASP A 347 -13.37 12.67 -47.65
C ASP A 347 -11.99 11.98 -47.80
N GLU A 348 -11.30 11.71 -46.69
CA GLU A 348 -9.96 11.10 -46.67
C GLU A 348 -9.95 9.82 -45.82
N ALA A 349 -10.13 8.67 -46.48
CA ALA A 349 -10.14 7.36 -45.86
C ALA A 349 -8.77 6.99 -45.25
N GLY A 350 -8.55 7.39 -44.00
CA GLY A 350 -7.31 7.17 -43.26
C GLY A 350 -7.12 8.16 -42.11
N ILE A 351 -7.69 9.37 -42.25
CA ILE A 351 -7.58 10.41 -41.24
C ILE A 351 -8.72 10.30 -40.22
N TRP A 352 -8.36 10.44 -38.95
CA TRP A 352 -9.27 10.42 -37.83
C TRP A 352 -9.12 11.70 -37.00
N GLY A 353 -10.26 12.31 -36.66
CA GLY A 353 -10.34 13.30 -35.60
C GLY A 353 -10.91 12.66 -34.34
N TYR A 354 -10.71 13.29 -33.18
CA TYR A 354 -11.30 12.83 -31.93
C TYR A 354 -11.70 13.97 -31.01
N ALA A 355 -12.71 13.69 -30.19
CA ALA A 355 -13.29 14.61 -29.23
C ALA A 355 -13.53 13.93 -27.88
N VAL A 356 -13.69 14.72 -26.83
CA VAL A 356 -14.09 14.27 -25.48
C VAL A 356 -15.52 14.73 -25.20
N ILE A 357 -16.37 13.83 -24.74
CA ILE A 357 -17.75 14.17 -24.36
C ILE A 357 -17.73 14.96 -23.04
N VAL A 358 -18.42 16.10 -22.99
CA VAL A 358 -18.51 16.97 -21.80
C VAL A 358 -19.90 17.04 -21.19
N SER A 359 -20.96 16.79 -21.96
CA SER A 359 -22.31 16.64 -21.43
C SER A 359 -23.20 15.87 -22.39
N ILE A 360 -24.31 15.34 -21.88
CA ILE A 360 -25.30 14.61 -22.67
C ILE A 360 -26.60 15.40 -22.71
N THR A 361 -27.08 15.68 -23.92
CA THR A 361 -28.37 16.37 -24.12
C THR A 361 -29.51 15.37 -24.25
N SER A 362 -29.27 14.25 -24.94
CA SER A 362 -30.23 13.15 -25.08
C SER A 362 -29.51 11.87 -25.52
N THR A 363 -30.22 10.76 -25.64
CA THR A 363 -29.67 9.49 -26.15
C THR A 363 -29.13 9.58 -27.59
N LEU A 364 -29.49 10.62 -28.35
CA LEU A 364 -29.01 10.86 -29.71
C LEU A 364 -28.01 12.01 -29.82
N ILE A 365 -27.91 12.89 -28.81
CA ILE A 365 -27.08 14.10 -28.87
C ILE A 365 -26.18 14.19 -27.64
N ALA A 366 -24.88 14.09 -27.87
CA ALA A 366 -23.83 14.42 -26.90
C ALA A 366 -23.20 15.77 -27.27
N VAL A 367 -22.68 16.47 -26.27
CA VAL A 367 -21.88 17.69 -26.44
C VAL A 367 -20.43 17.31 -26.17
N ALA A 368 -19.53 17.67 -27.08
CA ALA A 368 -18.13 17.28 -27.02
C ALA A 368 -17.19 18.44 -27.36
N ASP A 369 -15.95 18.32 -26.87
CA ASP A 369 -14.85 19.21 -27.22
C ASP A 369 -13.89 18.52 -28.17
N VAL A 370 -13.62 19.16 -29.30
CA VAL A 370 -12.69 18.64 -30.30
C VAL A 370 -11.26 18.79 -29.80
N ARG A 371 -10.51 17.68 -29.78
CA ARG A 371 -9.09 17.65 -29.40
C ARG A 371 -8.19 17.56 -30.63
N VAL A 372 -8.61 16.80 -31.64
CA VAL A 372 -8.06 16.80 -32.98
C VAL A 372 -9.21 17.00 -33.96
N ASP A 373 -9.02 17.97 -34.85
CA ASP A 373 -10.00 18.44 -35.81
C ASP A 373 -10.65 17.27 -36.58
N PHE A 374 -11.96 17.36 -36.77
CA PHE A 374 -12.67 16.55 -37.75
C PHE A 374 -12.49 17.13 -39.16
N GLU A 375 -13.05 16.46 -40.17
CA GLU A 375 -13.01 16.94 -41.55
C GLU A 375 -13.63 18.34 -41.67
N ALA A 376 -13.13 19.15 -42.61
CA ALA A 376 -13.48 20.58 -42.71
C ALA A 376 -14.99 20.82 -42.87
N THR A 377 -15.70 19.88 -43.49
CA THR A 377 -17.16 19.85 -43.61
C THR A 377 -17.68 18.51 -43.09
N PRO A 378 -17.93 18.38 -41.77
CA PRO A 378 -18.35 17.11 -41.18
C PRO A 378 -19.62 16.55 -41.83
N ASP A 379 -19.58 15.27 -42.21
CA ASP A 379 -20.72 14.53 -42.74
C ASP A 379 -21.13 13.39 -41.79
N ALA A 380 -22.26 12.74 -42.07
CA ALA A 380 -22.74 11.61 -41.29
C ALA A 380 -21.93 10.35 -41.65
N SER A 381 -21.10 9.86 -40.72
CA SER A 381 -20.24 8.68 -40.93
C SER A 381 -20.61 7.52 -40.02
N ALA A 382 -20.71 6.30 -40.57
CA ALA A 382 -20.82 5.08 -39.77
C ALA A 382 -19.46 4.64 -39.19
N ALA A 383 -18.36 5.20 -39.68
CA ALA A 383 -17.00 4.89 -39.24
C ALA A 383 -16.59 5.77 -38.04
N PHE A 384 -17.14 5.45 -36.88
CA PHE A 384 -16.74 6.03 -35.61
C PHE A 384 -16.36 4.94 -34.59
N ARG A 385 -15.59 5.34 -33.58
CA ARG A 385 -15.19 4.50 -32.45
C ARG A 385 -15.50 5.22 -31.14
N LEU A 386 -15.91 4.47 -30.14
CA LEU A 386 -16.07 4.97 -28.79
C LEU A 386 -14.85 4.60 -27.96
N GLY A 387 -14.46 5.43 -27.01
CA GLY A 387 -13.41 5.12 -26.05
C GLY A 387 -13.72 3.82 -25.30
N ALA A 388 -12.70 3.01 -25.06
CA ALA A 388 -12.85 1.77 -24.28
C ALA A 388 -13.06 2.06 -22.79
N TRP A 389 -12.59 3.20 -22.30
CA TRP A 389 -12.68 3.61 -20.90
C TRP A 389 -13.74 4.69 -20.71
N SER A 390 -14.71 4.41 -19.83
CA SER A 390 -15.79 5.34 -19.46
C SER A 390 -16.56 4.78 -18.26
N GLY A 391 -17.41 5.60 -17.63
CA GLY A 391 -18.36 5.09 -16.64
C GLY A 391 -19.34 4.04 -17.21
N THR A 392 -19.54 4.00 -18.54
CA THR A 392 -20.41 3.01 -19.20
C THR A 392 -19.70 1.66 -19.38
N THR A 393 -18.43 1.68 -19.78
CA THR A 393 -17.65 0.47 -20.15
C THR A 393 -16.64 0.02 -19.09
N GLY A 394 -16.59 0.75 -17.97
CA GLY A 394 -15.62 0.61 -16.91
C GLY A 394 -14.28 1.25 -17.23
N TYR A 395 -13.49 1.41 -16.18
CA TYR A 395 -12.11 1.88 -16.22
C TYR A 395 -11.15 0.72 -15.96
N PRO A 396 -9.87 0.83 -16.36
CA PRO A 396 -8.87 -0.20 -16.04
C PRO A 396 -8.68 -0.32 -14.54
N SER A 397 -8.57 -1.55 -14.03
CA SER A 397 -8.40 -1.82 -12.60
C SER A 397 -6.94 -2.00 -12.18
N ILE A 398 -6.01 -2.13 -13.13
CA ILE A 398 -4.59 -2.40 -12.86
C ILE A 398 -3.72 -1.84 -13.98
N GLY A 399 -2.50 -1.46 -13.64
CA GLY A 399 -1.48 -1.09 -14.61
C GLY A 399 -0.05 -1.33 -14.13
N THR A 400 0.91 -1.26 -15.05
CA THR A 400 2.35 -1.31 -14.78
C THR A 400 3.15 -0.60 -15.88
N PHE A 401 4.40 -0.23 -15.61
CA PHE A 401 5.36 0.13 -16.67
C PHE A 401 6.15 -1.09 -17.13
N TYR A 402 6.38 -1.21 -18.43
CA TYR A 402 7.26 -2.22 -19.03
C TYR A 402 7.71 -1.73 -20.42
N GLU A 403 8.99 -1.91 -20.77
CA GLU A 403 9.55 -1.50 -22.09
C GLU A 403 9.21 -0.06 -22.52
N GLN A 404 9.29 0.91 -21.60
CA GLN A 404 8.92 2.32 -21.83
C GLN A 404 7.47 2.55 -22.28
N ARG A 405 6.56 1.63 -21.96
CA ARG A 405 5.12 1.77 -22.16
C ARG A 405 4.40 1.63 -20.83
N GLN A 406 3.27 2.31 -20.70
CA GLN A 406 2.33 2.06 -19.61
C GLN A 406 1.32 1.03 -20.08
N PHE A 407 1.28 -0.11 -19.38
CA PHE A 407 0.30 -1.15 -19.59
C PHE A 407 -0.86 -0.96 -18.60
N ALA A 408 -2.08 -1.06 -19.09
CA ALA A 408 -3.31 -1.06 -18.29
C ALA A 408 -4.17 -2.26 -18.68
N ALA A 409 -4.93 -2.81 -17.75
CA ALA A 409 -5.75 -3.99 -18.01
C ALA A 409 -7.03 -4.03 -17.18
N ASN A 410 -7.92 -4.93 -17.59
CA ASN A 410 -9.14 -5.31 -16.87
C ASN A 410 -10.13 -4.16 -16.64
N THR A 411 -11.03 -3.95 -17.59
CA THR A 411 -12.25 -3.15 -17.37
C THR A 411 -13.43 -4.08 -17.08
N SER A 412 -14.54 -3.54 -16.57
CA SER A 412 -15.77 -4.31 -16.33
C SER A 412 -16.31 -4.96 -17.61
N ASN A 413 -16.18 -4.30 -18.77
CA ASN A 413 -16.61 -4.83 -20.07
C ASN A 413 -15.55 -5.68 -20.79
N GLN A 414 -14.27 -5.39 -20.59
CA GLN A 414 -13.14 -6.07 -21.27
C GLN A 414 -12.12 -6.60 -20.24
N PRO A 415 -12.48 -7.63 -19.46
CA PRO A 415 -11.65 -8.12 -18.35
C PRO A 415 -10.37 -8.85 -18.80
N GLN A 416 -10.31 -9.28 -20.06
CA GLN A 416 -9.19 -10.02 -20.67
C GLN A 416 -8.28 -9.15 -21.54
N THR A 417 -8.59 -7.86 -21.65
CA THR A 417 -7.87 -6.96 -22.54
C THR A 417 -6.74 -6.26 -21.79
N LEU A 418 -5.59 -6.19 -22.46
CA LEU A 418 -4.38 -5.50 -22.08
C LEU A 418 -4.18 -4.37 -23.11
N TRP A 419 -4.07 -3.14 -22.61
CA TRP A 419 -3.74 -1.97 -23.41
C TRP A 419 -2.34 -1.50 -23.06
N ALA A 420 -1.60 -0.97 -24.04
CA ALA A 420 -0.37 -0.25 -23.79
C ALA A 420 -0.36 1.09 -24.53
N THR A 421 0.25 2.09 -23.91
CA THR A 421 0.45 3.42 -24.50
C THR A 421 1.54 3.39 -25.56
N GLN A 422 1.69 4.47 -26.33
CA GLN A 422 2.86 4.68 -27.18
C GLN A 422 4.16 4.63 -26.37
N THR A 423 5.25 4.27 -27.04
CA THR A 423 6.57 4.20 -26.41
C THR A 423 7.01 5.60 -25.94
N ALA A 424 7.45 5.68 -24.69
CA ALA A 424 7.92 6.89 -24.01
C ALA A 424 6.88 8.03 -23.85
N ASP A 425 5.61 7.78 -24.16
CA ASP A 425 4.49 8.69 -23.91
C ASP A 425 3.38 7.94 -23.18
N PHE A 426 3.36 8.08 -21.85
CA PHE A 426 2.58 7.26 -20.93
C PHE A 426 1.09 7.62 -20.85
N GLU A 427 0.64 8.69 -21.49
CA GLU A 427 -0.77 9.09 -21.48
C GLU A 427 -1.41 8.99 -22.88
N ASN A 428 -0.64 8.48 -23.84
CA ASN A 428 -0.99 8.51 -25.25
C ASN A 428 -1.28 7.11 -25.81
N HIS A 429 -2.51 6.93 -26.26
CA HIS A 429 -3.03 5.69 -26.82
C HIS A 429 -3.32 5.78 -28.33
N THR A 430 -2.66 6.72 -29.00
CA THR A 430 -2.77 6.87 -30.46
C THR A 430 -2.43 5.55 -31.17
N PRO A 431 -3.36 5.00 -31.97
CA PRO A 431 -3.21 3.67 -32.57
C PRO A 431 -2.52 3.67 -33.94
N ASP A 432 -2.27 4.84 -34.53
CA ASP A 432 -1.77 4.99 -35.90
C ASP A 432 -1.04 6.34 -36.11
N SER A 433 -0.38 6.48 -37.26
CA SER A 433 0.29 7.71 -37.72
C SER A 433 -0.59 8.97 -37.82
N ARG A 434 -1.91 8.86 -37.63
CA ARG A 434 -2.93 9.93 -37.82
C ARG A 434 -2.88 10.64 -39.18
N ASP A 435 -2.28 10.03 -40.18
CA ASP A 435 -2.21 10.58 -41.53
C ASP A 435 -3.02 9.73 -42.52
N ALA A 436 -3.09 10.16 -43.77
CA ALA A 436 -3.81 9.44 -44.81
C ALA A 436 -3.28 8.01 -45.05
N SER A 437 -2.07 7.68 -44.57
CA SER A 437 -1.51 6.34 -44.68
C SER A 437 -2.02 5.40 -43.57
N SER A 438 -2.46 5.96 -42.42
CA SER A 438 -3.00 5.23 -41.27
C SER A 438 -2.14 4.01 -40.90
N THR A 439 -0.83 4.12 -41.05
CA THR A 439 0.10 3.03 -40.80
C THR A 439 0.26 2.84 -39.32
N VAL A 440 0.21 1.58 -38.89
CA VAL A 440 0.57 1.19 -37.53
C VAL A 440 2.09 1.06 -37.49
N GLU A 441 2.72 1.94 -36.73
CA GLU A 441 4.15 1.99 -36.48
C GLU A 441 4.52 1.16 -35.23
N ASP A 442 5.80 0.81 -35.10
CA ASP A 442 6.27 -0.05 -34.00
C ASP A 442 6.17 0.61 -32.62
N ASN A 443 6.08 1.95 -32.57
CA ASN A 443 5.90 2.76 -31.35
C ASN A 443 4.43 3.08 -31.03
N ASP A 444 3.47 2.71 -31.90
CA ASP A 444 2.05 2.98 -31.68
C ASP A 444 1.47 2.20 -30.51
N ALA A 445 0.29 2.63 -30.03
CA ALA A 445 -0.40 1.99 -28.92
C ALA A 445 -0.84 0.55 -29.24
N LEU A 446 -1.03 -0.24 -28.18
CA LEU A 446 -1.35 -1.65 -28.23
C LEU A 446 -2.71 -1.93 -27.62
N ASP A 447 -3.53 -2.75 -28.27
CA ASP A 447 -4.73 -3.35 -27.68
C ASP A 447 -4.76 -4.86 -27.97
N TYR A 448 -4.63 -5.68 -26.93
CA TYR A 448 -4.61 -7.13 -27.10
C TYR A 448 -5.54 -7.82 -26.11
N THR A 449 -6.39 -8.72 -26.61
CA THR A 449 -7.29 -9.52 -25.77
C THR A 449 -6.79 -10.95 -25.67
N ILE A 450 -6.57 -11.44 -24.45
CA ILE A 450 -6.11 -12.81 -24.21
C ILE A 450 -7.19 -13.79 -24.70
N SER A 451 -6.81 -14.68 -25.61
CA SER A 451 -7.67 -15.78 -26.06
C SER A 451 -7.53 -16.97 -25.12
N ALA A 452 -8.61 -17.31 -24.41
CA ALA A 452 -8.69 -18.45 -23.51
C ALA A 452 -10.06 -19.14 -23.62
N ASP A 453 -10.15 -20.41 -23.19
CA ASP A 453 -11.39 -21.20 -23.25
C ASP A 453 -12.54 -20.60 -22.42
N GLU A 454 -12.21 -19.79 -21.41
CA GLU A 454 -13.14 -19.12 -20.50
C GLU A 454 -12.72 -17.65 -20.33
N VAL A 455 -13.67 -16.79 -19.98
CA VAL A 455 -13.39 -15.38 -19.67
C VAL A 455 -12.62 -15.29 -18.36
N ASN A 456 -11.35 -14.91 -18.46
CA ASN A 456 -10.42 -14.86 -17.34
C ASN A 456 -9.91 -13.43 -17.09
N ALA A 457 -10.44 -12.78 -16.04
CA ALA A 457 -10.03 -11.42 -15.71
C ALA A 457 -8.53 -11.35 -15.33
N ILE A 458 -7.83 -10.36 -15.86
CA ILE A 458 -6.46 -10.02 -15.45
C ILE A 458 -6.53 -9.39 -14.06
N ARG A 459 -5.75 -9.91 -13.10
CA ARG A 459 -5.78 -9.54 -11.68
C ARG A 459 -4.57 -8.75 -11.24
N TRP A 460 -3.41 -9.03 -11.83
CA TRP A 460 -2.17 -8.30 -11.54
C TRP A 460 -1.21 -8.39 -12.72
N LEU A 461 -0.30 -7.43 -12.77
CA LEU A 461 0.78 -7.31 -13.73
C LEU A 461 2.09 -7.20 -12.92
N SER A 462 3.10 -8.00 -13.25
CA SER A 462 4.41 -7.95 -12.59
C SER A 462 5.52 -7.80 -13.63
N PRO A 463 6.09 -6.60 -13.81
CA PRO A 463 7.20 -6.39 -14.73
C PRO A 463 8.50 -6.98 -14.14
N GLY A 464 9.34 -7.52 -15.00
CA GLY A 464 10.71 -7.95 -14.70
C GLY A 464 11.68 -7.40 -15.74
N GLU A 465 12.96 -7.76 -15.64
CA GLU A 465 13.99 -7.30 -16.60
C GLU A 465 13.63 -7.65 -18.05
N ASN A 466 13.29 -8.91 -18.31
CA ASN A 466 13.02 -9.43 -19.67
C ASN A 466 11.63 -10.04 -19.83
N THR A 467 10.78 -9.99 -18.79
CA THR A 467 9.45 -10.63 -18.83
C THR A 467 8.41 -9.83 -18.07
N LEU A 468 7.29 -9.57 -18.74
CA LEU A 468 6.06 -9.13 -18.09
C LEU A 468 5.21 -10.36 -17.73
N VAL A 469 4.84 -10.52 -16.47
CA VAL A 469 3.98 -11.65 -16.05
C VAL A 469 2.57 -11.13 -15.76
N LEU A 470 1.58 -11.80 -16.34
CA LEU A 470 0.16 -11.50 -16.17
C LEU A 470 -0.49 -12.60 -15.33
N GLY A 471 -1.04 -12.23 -14.18
CA GLY A 471 -1.88 -13.12 -13.38
C GLY A 471 -3.34 -12.98 -13.76
N THR A 472 -3.98 -14.06 -14.21
CA THR A 472 -5.42 -14.08 -14.50
C THR A 472 -6.16 -15.01 -13.55
N THR A 473 -7.48 -14.92 -13.48
CA THR A 473 -8.30 -15.86 -12.70
C THR A 473 -8.07 -17.34 -13.06
N GLY A 474 -7.68 -17.61 -14.31
CA GLY A 474 -7.52 -18.96 -14.85
C GLY A 474 -6.08 -19.45 -14.97
N GLY A 475 -5.07 -18.59 -14.83
CA GLY A 475 -3.68 -18.95 -14.97
C GLY A 475 -2.73 -17.78 -15.18
N GLU A 476 -1.45 -18.09 -15.32
CA GLU A 476 -0.37 -17.13 -15.44
C GLU A 476 0.12 -17.11 -16.90
N TRP A 477 0.23 -15.92 -17.47
CA TRP A 477 0.52 -15.68 -18.89
C TRP A 477 1.71 -14.73 -19.05
N ILE A 478 2.40 -14.84 -20.19
CA ILE A 478 3.52 -13.96 -20.55
C ILE A 478 3.25 -13.43 -21.98
N PRO A 479 3.21 -12.11 -22.19
CA PRO A 479 3.30 -11.51 -23.51
C PRO A 479 4.76 -11.54 -23.98
N GLU A 480 4.98 -12.02 -25.19
CA GLU A 480 6.29 -12.21 -25.80
C GLU A 480 6.27 -11.69 -27.24
N SER A 481 7.45 -11.34 -27.75
CA SER A 481 7.68 -10.93 -29.13
C SER A 481 8.74 -11.85 -29.75
N ALA A 482 8.72 -12.04 -31.07
CA ALA A 482 9.83 -12.71 -31.76
C ALA A 482 11.05 -11.77 -31.90
N GLY A 483 10.81 -10.45 -31.89
CA GLY A 483 11.81 -9.41 -31.86
C GLY A 483 12.41 -9.14 -30.47
N VAL A 484 13.08 -7.99 -30.34
CA VAL A 484 13.75 -7.55 -29.10
C VAL A 484 12.78 -6.87 -28.13
N VAL A 485 11.71 -6.26 -28.66
CA VAL A 485 10.70 -5.52 -27.89
C VAL A 485 9.31 -5.90 -28.41
N ILE A 486 8.31 -5.65 -27.58
CA ILE A 486 6.90 -5.81 -27.95
C ILE A 486 6.46 -4.64 -28.82
N THR A 487 5.92 -4.93 -30.01
CA THR A 487 5.36 -3.93 -30.93
C THR A 487 3.91 -4.28 -31.30
N PRO A 488 3.11 -3.34 -31.82
CA PRO A 488 1.75 -3.63 -32.28
C PRO A 488 1.64 -4.73 -33.33
N SER A 489 2.69 -4.90 -34.13
CA SER A 489 2.77 -5.91 -35.18
C SER A 489 3.34 -7.26 -34.71
N ASP A 490 4.05 -7.29 -33.57
CA ASP A 490 4.71 -8.49 -33.00
C ASP A 490 4.44 -8.63 -31.49
N ILE A 491 3.31 -9.27 -31.17
CA ILE A 491 2.93 -9.67 -29.82
C ILE A 491 2.22 -11.02 -29.83
N VAL A 492 2.67 -11.93 -28.97
CA VAL A 492 2.06 -13.25 -28.71
C VAL A 492 1.98 -13.48 -27.21
N ILE A 493 0.76 -13.69 -26.70
CA ILE A 493 0.56 -13.98 -25.28
C ILE A 493 0.40 -15.49 -25.06
N ARG A 494 1.29 -16.09 -24.26
CA ARG A 494 1.29 -17.54 -23.98
C ARG A 494 0.99 -17.83 -22.52
N ARG A 495 0.09 -18.79 -22.29
CA ARG A 495 -0.15 -19.34 -20.95
C ARG A 495 1.01 -20.23 -20.54
N ARG A 496 1.57 -20.00 -19.36
CA ARG A 496 2.66 -20.80 -18.79
C ARG A 496 2.14 -21.79 -17.74
N THR A 497 1.24 -21.34 -16.86
CA THR A 497 0.63 -22.19 -15.83
C THR A 497 -0.88 -21.92 -15.72
N LYS A 498 -1.64 -22.84 -15.11
CA LYS A 498 -3.11 -22.79 -14.98
C LYS A 498 -3.56 -22.84 -13.51
N HIS A 499 -2.85 -22.15 -12.61
CA HIS A 499 -3.20 -22.17 -11.18
C HIS A 499 -4.28 -21.17 -10.81
N GLY A 500 -4.27 -20.00 -11.47
CA GLY A 500 -5.23 -18.94 -11.23
C GLY A 500 -4.83 -18.06 -10.06
N SER A 501 -5.05 -16.75 -10.22
CA SER A 501 -4.58 -15.73 -9.29
C SER A 501 -5.72 -15.02 -8.57
N ALA A 502 -5.51 -14.70 -7.29
CA ALA A 502 -6.36 -13.80 -6.52
C ALA A 502 -6.08 -12.33 -6.91
N ASN A 503 -7.04 -11.45 -6.62
CA ASN A 503 -6.89 -10.00 -6.79
C ASN A 503 -6.08 -9.40 -5.62
N ILE A 504 -4.82 -9.79 -5.52
CA ILE A 504 -3.84 -9.33 -4.53
C ILE A 504 -2.54 -9.11 -5.28
N GLN A 505 -1.91 -7.96 -5.07
CA GLN A 505 -0.71 -7.62 -5.80
C GLN A 505 0.43 -8.58 -5.46
N PRO A 506 1.12 -9.14 -6.48
CA PRO A 506 2.21 -10.06 -6.25
C PRO A 506 3.44 -9.32 -5.78
N VAL A 507 4.33 -10.05 -5.13
CA VAL A 507 5.63 -9.58 -4.69
C VAL A 507 6.69 -10.18 -5.60
N ARG A 508 7.68 -9.41 -6.00
CA ARG A 508 8.82 -9.91 -6.79
C ARG A 508 10.06 -9.93 -5.91
N VAL A 509 10.71 -11.09 -5.80
CA VAL A 509 11.96 -11.28 -5.04
C VAL A 509 13.00 -11.81 -6.02
N GLY A 510 14.04 -11.03 -6.29
CA GLY A 510 14.97 -11.31 -7.37
C GLY A 510 14.25 -11.53 -8.71
N ASN A 511 14.44 -12.70 -9.33
CA ASN A 511 13.85 -13.05 -10.63
C ASN A 511 12.51 -13.81 -10.55
N VAL A 512 11.98 -14.04 -9.35
CA VAL A 512 10.73 -14.81 -9.16
C VAL A 512 9.59 -13.94 -8.68
N VAL A 513 8.36 -14.30 -9.08
CA VAL A 513 7.12 -13.63 -8.68
C VAL A 513 6.37 -14.52 -7.71
N LEU A 514 6.17 -14.02 -6.49
CA LEU A 514 5.33 -14.66 -5.49
C LEU A 514 3.91 -14.11 -5.59
N PHE A 515 2.95 -14.98 -5.86
CA PHE A 515 1.55 -14.60 -6.04
C PHE A 515 0.61 -15.48 -5.20
N VAL A 516 -0.55 -14.92 -4.85
CA VAL A 516 -1.59 -15.63 -4.11
C VAL A 516 -2.55 -16.31 -5.10
N GLN A 517 -2.78 -17.61 -4.92
CA GLN A 517 -3.72 -18.36 -5.76
C GLN A 517 -5.19 -17.94 -5.48
N THR A 518 -6.12 -18.11 -6.44
CA THR A 518 -7.53 -17.68 -6.34
C THR A 518 -8.25 -18.01 -5.03
N ALA A 519 -7.96 -19.16 -4.42
CA ALA A 519 -8.55 -19.56 -3.12
C ALA A 519 -7.97 -18.83 -1.90
N LYS A 520 -7.03 -17.90 -2.09
CA LYS A 520 -6.32 -17.09 -1.07
C LYS A 520 -5.48 -17.85 -0.05
N ARG A 521 -5.42 -19.19 -0.12
CA ARG A 521 -4.75 -20.05 0.87
C ARG A 521 -3.32 -20.46 0.53
N LYS A 522 -2.85 -20.13 -0.68
CA LYS A 522 -1.56 -20.59 -1.18
C LYS A 522 -0.80 -19.43 -1.79
N ILE A 523 0.46 -19.29 -1.38
CA ILE A 523 1.45 -18.47 -2.08
C ILE A 523 2.23 -19.39 -3.01
N ARG A 524 2.38 -18.96 -4.26
CA ARG A 524 3.14 -19.67 -5.28
C ARG A 524 4.29 -18.83 -5.80
N GLU A 525 5.43 -19.48 -5.96
CA GLU A 525 6.62 -18.94 -6.62
C GLU A 525 6.54 -19.24 -8.11
N PHE A 526 6.28 -18.21 -8.91
CA PHE A 526 6.36 -18.25 -10.36
C PHE A 526 7.75 -17.82 -10.83
N GLY A 527 8.45 -18.72 -11.53
CA GLY A 527 9.78 -18.45 -12.03
C GLY A 527 10.22 -19.44 -13.10
N ILE A 528 11.37 -19.17 -13.71
CA ILE A 528 12.02 -20.12 -14.62
C ILE A 528 12.73 -21.17 -13.77
N ALA A 529 12.47 -22.44 -14.04
CA ALA A 529 13.15 -23.53 -13.35
C ALA A 529 14.62 -23.58 -13.75
N ASP A 530 15.50 -23.78 -12.76
CA ASP A 530 16.94 -24.00 -12.95
C ASP A 530 17.22 -25.39 -13.57
N THR A 531 16.82 -25.55 -14.83
CA THR A 531 17.00 -26.75 -15.63
C THR A 531 17.36 -26.34 -17.05
N VAL A 532 18.04 -27.23 -17.79
CA VAL A 532 18.53 -26.97 -19.15
C VAL A 532 17.42 -26.53 -20.13
N ALA A 533 16.15 -26.85 -19.84
CA ALA A 533 15.00 -26.51 -20.68
C ALA A 533 14.32 -25.16 -20.37
N ALA A 534 14.76 -24.44 -19.31
CA ALA A 534 14.22 -23.12 -18.92
C ALA A 534 12.68 -23.06 -18.89
N GLU A 535 12.04 -24.07 -18.30
CA GLU A 535 10.57 -24.13 -18.20
C GLU A 535 10.04 -23.24 -17.07
N PHE A 536 8.95 -22.50 -17.33
CA PHE A 536 8.23 -21.77 -16.28
C PHE A 536 7.48 -22.73 -15.35
N ARG A 537 7.62 -22.55 -14.04
CA ARG A 537 6.94 -23.34 -13.01
C ARG A 537 6.43 -22.44 -11.88
N ALA A 538 5.43 -22.95 -11.16
CA ALA A 538 4.74 -22.26 -10.07
C ALA A 538 4.70 -23.13 -8.79
N PHE A 539 5.77 -23.13 -7.99
CA PHE A 539 5.88 -23.98 -6.79
C PHE A 539 5.03 -23.45 -5.62
N ASP A 540 4.44 -24.34 -4.82
CA ASP A 540 3.61 -23.98 -3.66
C ASP A 540 4.48 -23.80 -2.40
N MET A 541 4.68 -22.55 -1.98
CA MET A 541 5.50 -22.18 -0.80
C MET A 541 4.78 -22.44 0.53
N THR A 542 3.47 -22.65 0.49
CA THR A 542 2.66 -22.96 1.69
C THR A 542 2.51 -24.45 1.94
N ARG A 543 3.12 -25.31 1.11
CA ARG A 543 2.92 -26.76 1.15
C ARG A 543 3.22 -27.37 2.52
N LEU A 544 4.27 -26.89 3.19
CA LEU A 544 4.68 -27.39 4.51
C LEU A 544 3.88 -26.76 5.66
N ALA A 545 3.23 -25.62 5.44
CA ALA A 545 2.58 -24.80 6.48
C ALA A 545 1.13 -24.38 6.11
N GLN A 546 0.34 -25.28 5.50
CA GLN A 546 -1.00 -24.97 4.98
C GLN A 546 -2.04 -24.47 6.01
N HIS A 547 -1.76 -24.67 7.30
CA HIS A 547 -2.60 -24.21 8.40
C HIS A 547 -2.32 -22.75 8.77
N VAL A 548 -1.12 -22.23 8.50
CA VAL A 548 -0.72 -20.84 8.78
C VAL A 548 -1.55 -19.87 7.93
N THR A 549 -1.91 -20.24 6.69
CA THR A 549 -2.68 -19.41 5.76
C THR A 549 -4.18 -19.76 5.72
N ARG A 550 -4.72 -20.39 6.78
CA ARG A 550 -6.05 -21.02 6.77
C ARG A 550 -7.21 -20.08 6.43
N SER A 551 -7.22 -18.87 6.99
CA SER A 551 -8.28 -17.86 6.77
C SER A 551 -8.16 -17.15 5.42
N GLY A 552 -7.04 -17.34 4.71
CA GLY A 552 -6.74 -16.69 3.44
C GLY A 552 -5.96 -15.39 3.61
N ILE A 553 -5.05 -15.14 2.67
CA ILE A 553 -4.23 -13.92 2.62
C ILE A 553 -5.05 -12.82 1.95
N VAL A 554 -4.93 -11.59 2.45
CA VAL A 554 -5.61 -10.40 1.92
C VAL A 554 -4.63 -9.35 1.40
N LYS A 555 -3.41 -9.28 1.95
CA LYS A 555 -2.34 -8.37 1.52
C LYS A 555 -0.98 -9.01 1.78
N MET A 556 0.02 -8.66 0.99
CA MET A 556 1.40 -9.05 1.22
C MET A 556 2.36 -8.00 0.65
N ASP A 557 3.54 -7.89 1.26
CA ASP A 557 4.61 -7.01 0.81
C ASP A 557 5.98 -7.60 1.21
N PHE A 558 7.06 -7.03 0.68
CA PHE A 558 8.42 -7.56 0.82
C PHE A 558 9.36 -6.58 1.50
N GLN A 559 10.03 -7.09 2.52
CA GLN A 559 11.19 -6.48 3.15
C GLN A 559 12.43 -7.20 2.67
N GLN A 560 13.35 -6.43 2.08
CA GLN A 560 14.62 -6.96 1.62
C GLN A 560 15.67 -6.89 2.73
N GLU A 561 15.73 -5.77 3.44
CA GLU A 561 16.75 -5.49 4.45
C GLU A 561 16.13 -5.30 5.86
N PRO A 562 16.77 -5.79 6.93
CA PRO A 562 18.02 -6.56 6.94
C PRO A 562 17.83 -8.04 6.54
N ASP A 563 16.61 -8.57 6.72
CA ASP A 563 16.25 -9.94 6.39
C ASP A 563 15.24 -9.99 5.24
N SER A 564 15.41 -10.98 4.35
CA SER A 564 14.50 -11.26 3.24
C SER A 564 13.20 -11.88 3.76
N LEU A 565 12.26 -11.00 4.13
CA LEU A 565 10.98 -11.34 4.77
C LEU A 565 9.81 -10.95 3.87
N ILE A 566 8.90 -11.89 3.67
CA ILE A 566 7.61 -11.61 3.07
C ILE A 566 6.58 -11.49 4.18
N TRP A 567 6.01 -10.30 4.29
CA TRP A 567 4.93 -10.01 5.21
C TRP A 567 3.60 -10.30 4.55
N ALA A 568 2.70 -10.98 5.24
CA ALA A 568 1.35 -11.25 4.73
C ALA A 568 0.29 -11.08 5.81
N VAL A 569 -0.80 -10.39 5.47
CA VAL A 569 -1.96 -10.20 6.33
C VAL A 569 -3.01 -11.25 6.00
N ARG A 570 -3.53 -11.91 7.03
CA ARG A 570 -4.63 -12.86 6.91
C ARG A 570 -5.98 -12.19 7.07
N ASN A 571 -7.02 -12.80 6.50
CA ASN A 571 -8.40 -12.30 6.57
C ASN A 571 -8.96 -12.19 7.99
N ASP A 572 -8.41 -12.92 8.96
CA ASP A 572 -8.77 -12.87 10.37
C ASP A 572 -7.91 -11.90 11.20
N GLY A 573 -7.04 -11.10 10.56
CA GLY A 573 -6.25 -10.07 11.23
C GLY A 573 -4.88 -10.51 11.73
N GLN A 574 -4.51 -11.78 11.59
CA GLN A 574 -3.17 -12.24 11.96
C GLN A 574 -2.13 -11.81 10.91
N LEU A 575 -0.99 -11.32 11.38
CA LEU A 575 0.17 -11.01 10.57
C LEU A 575 1.07 -12.23 10.45
N LEU A 576 1.65 -12.46 9.29
CA LEU A 576 2.53 -13.58 9.00
C LEU A 576 3.86 -13.07 8.46
N THR A 577 4.94 -13.80 8.74
CA THR A 577 6.19 -13.69 7.98
C THR A 577 6.54 -15.01 7.32
N MET A 578 7.16 -14.90 6.16
CA MET A 578 7.89 -15.98 5.52
C MET A 578 9.31 -15.51 5.24
N THR A 579 10.29 -16.04 5.97
CA THR A 579 11.71 -15.87 5.65
C THR A 579 11.99 -16.65 4.38
N PHE A 580 12.37 -15.95 3.31
CA PHE A 580 12.46 -16.50 1.97
C PHE A 580 13.85 -16.24 1.38
N ARG A 581 14.68 -17.28 1.40
CA ARG A 581 15.95 -17.35 0.67
C ARG A 581 16.04 -18.67 -0.05
N ARG A 582 15.59 -18.67 -1.31
CA ARG A 582 15.45 -19.91 -2.09
C ARG A 582 16.78 -20.60 -2.38
N GLU A 583 17.84 -19.81 -2.55
CA GLU A 583 19.21 -20.25 -2.84
C GLU A 583 19.83 -21.06 -1.70
N GLU A 584 19.46 -20.72 -0.46
CA GLU A 584 19.90 -21.39 0.77
C GLU A 584 18.88 -22.45 1.26
N ASP A 585 17.83 -22.72 0.48
CA ASP A 585 16.69 -23.58 0.84
C ASP A 585 15.93 -23.16 2.13
N VAL A 586 15.94 -21.87 2.45
CA VAL A 586 15.21 -21.31 3.60
C VAL A 586 13.82 -20.83 3.16
N VAL A 587 12.80 -21.49 3.71
CA VAL A 587 11.37 -21.11 3.57
C VAL A 587 10.71 -21.38 4.90
N ALA A 588 10.73 -20.37 5.78
CA ALA A 588 10.32 -20.52 7.18
C ALA A 588 9.12 -19.63 7.48
N TRP A 589 8.02 -20.25 7.91
CA TRP A 589 6.79 -19.53 8.28
C TRP A 589 6.75 -19.22 9.77
N ALA A 590 6.26 -18.03 10.11
CA ALA A 590 5.91 -17.66 11.49
C ALA A 590 4.63 -16.81 11.53
N ARG A 591 3.98 -16.79 12.70
CA ARG A 591 2.77 -16.01 12.97
C ARG A 591 3.09 -14.88 13.95
N HIS A 592 2.49 -13.72 13.75
CA HIS A 592 2.63 -12.56 14.63
C HIS A 592 1.26 -12.17 15.15
N ILE A 593 1.12 -12.18 16.47
CA ILE A 593 -0.08 -11.78 17.19
C ILE A 593 0.28 -10.49 17.91
N VAL A 594 -0.25 -9.38 17.38
CA VAL A 594 0.04 -8.04 17.88
C VAL A 594 -0.69 -7.81 19.21
N GLY A 595 -0.04 -7.15 20.16
CA GLY A 595 -0.58 -6.82 21.47
C GLY A 595 -1.86 -5.97 21.41
N GLY A 596 -2.68 -6.12 22.44
CA GLY A 596 -4.02 -5.52 22.53
C GLY A 596 -5.14 -6.48 22.13
N SER A 597 -6.38 -6.03 22.31
CA SER A 597 -7.56 -6.84 22.05
C SER A 597 -8.53 -6.16 21.09
N PHE A 598 -9.33 -6.94 20.39
CA PHE A 598 -10.47 -6.47 19.63
C PHE A 598 -11.67 -7.37 19.86
N SER A 599 -12.78 -6.79 20.33
CA SER A 599 -13.98 -7.54 20.71
C SER A 599 -13.66 -8.62 21.78
N THR A 600 -13.69 -9.91 21.42
CA THR A 600 -13.39 -11.02 22.32
C THR A 600 -12.08 -11.74 21.97
N GLY A 601 -11.27 -11.19 21.07
CA GLY A 601 -10.03 -11.81 20.58
C GLY A 601 -8.88 -10.82 20.47
N ASP A 602 -7.84 -11.24 19.75
CA ASP A 602 -6.62 -10.48 19.54
C ASP A 602 -6.85 -9.22 18.68
N ALA A 603 -5.89 -8.30 18.69
CA ALA A 603 -5.84 -7.18 17.76
C ALA A 603 -5.85 -7.65 16.28
N VAL A 604 -6.42 -6.83 15.40
CA VAL A 604 -6.62 -7.18 13.98
C VAL A 604 -5.72 -6.31 13.11
N VAL A 605 -4.75 -6.90 12.41
CA VAL A 605 -3.95 -6.23 11.39
C VAL A 605 -4.74 -6.19 10.08
N GLU A 606 -4.91 -5.00 9.50
CA GLU A 606 -5.72 -4.81 8.28
C GLU A 606 -4.87 -4.58 7.03
N SER A 607 -3.67 -3.99 7.17
CA SER A 607 -2.76 -3.70 6.07
C SER A 607 -1.30 -3.79 6.51
N VAL A 608 -0.40 -4.13 5.58
CA VAL A 608 1.06 -4.09 5.72
C VAL A 608 1.67 -3.49 4.46
N VAL A 609 2.65 -2.62 4.62
CA VAL A 609 3.45 -2.01 3.54
C VAL A 609 4.90 -1.87 3.98
N VAL A 610 5.83 -2.05 3.05
CA VAL A 610 7.26 -1.84 3.28
C VAL A 610 7.75 -0.65 2.45
N ILE A 611 8.56 0.20 3.08
CA ILE A 611 9.30 1.27 2.39
C ILE A 611 10.78 1.26 2.80
N PRO A 612 11.70 1.75 1.95
CA PRO A 612 13.06 2.00 2.36
C PRO A 612 13.11 2.95 3.55
N GLY A 613 13.89 2.60 4.58
CA GLY A 613 14.04 3.41 5.78
C GLY A 613 14.87 4.66 5.53
N ALA A 614 14.47 5.76 6.18
CA ALA A 614 15.20 7.02 6.11
C ALA A 614 15.11 7.79 7.43
N ASN A 615 16.24 8.34 7.87
CA ASN A 615 16.30 9.09 9.12
C ASN A 615 15.64 10.47 9.02
N GLY A 616 14.94 10.89 10.08
CA GLY A 616 14.29 12.18 10.22
C GLY A 616 14.03 12.64 11.66
N ALA A 617 13.51 13.86 11.80
CA ALA A 617 13.21 14.44 13.11
C ALA A 617 11.98 13.74 13.74
N GLY A 618 12.14 13.18 14.94
CA GLY A 618 11.06 12.50 15.68
C GLY A 618 11.14 10.97 15.70
N GLN A 619 12.17 10.39 15.08
CA GLN A 619 12.52 8.98 15.26
C GLN A 619 13.30 8.77 16.56
N THR A 620 13.01 7.68 17.24
CA THR A 620 13.75 7.20 18.42
C THR A 620 14.88 6.27 18.01
N GLN A 621 14.74 5.59 16.87
CA GLN A 621 15.72 4.64 16.35
C GLN A 621 16.09 4.92 14.90
N SER A 622 17.33 4.57 14.55
CA SER A 622 17.81 4.72 13.18
C SER A 622 17.04 3.78 12.24
N SER A 623 16.61 4.34 11.12
CA SER A 623 16.06 3.63 9.97
C SER A 623 17.03 3.60 8.79
N GLU A 624 18.30 3.98 8.98
CA GLU A 624 19.33 3.85 7.95
C GLU A 624 19.66 2.38 7.66
N ASN A 625 19.89 2.07 6.38
CA ASN A 625 20.30 0.75 5.88
C ASN A 625 19.33 -0.40 6.19
N ARG A 626 18.04 -0.11 6.42
CA ARG A 626 16.98 -1.11 6.59
C ARG A 626 15.70 -0.66 5.89
N ASP A 627 14.79 -1.60 5.67
CA ASP A 627 13.43 -1.27 5.29
C ASP A 627 12.54 -1.08 6.53
N GLU A 628 11.60 -0.15 6.46
CA GLU A 628 10.56 0.08 7.46
C GLU A 628 9.29 -0.68 7.10
N VAL A 629 8.78 -1.47 8.04
CA VAL A 629 7.51 -2.21 7.88
C VAL A 629 6.41 -1.46 8.61
N TRP A 630 5.42 -0.98 7.86
CA TRP A 630 4.28 -0.23 8.36
C TRP A 630 3.03 -1.11 8.37
N ILE A 631 2.26 -1.04 9.44
CA ILE A 631 1.04 -1.81 9.64
C ILE A 631 -0.11 -0.93 10.10
N THR A 632 -1.33 -1.26 9.67
CA THR A 632 -2.56 -0.72 10.27
C THR A 632 -3.11 -1.78 11.21
N VAL A 633 -3.35 -1.40 12.48
CA VAL A 633 -3.85 -2.30 13.50
C VAL A 633 -5.12 -1.75 14.14
N LYS A 634 -6.16 -2.57 14.15
CA LYS A 634 -7.46 -2.31 14.74
C LYS A 634 -7.57 -2.94 16.13
N ARG A 635 -7.93 -2.13 17.12
CA ARG A 635 -8.03 -2.52 18.54
C ARG A 635 -9.25 -1.92 19.22
N THR A 636 -9.54 -2.39 20.43
CA THR A 636 -10.43 -1.72 21.38
C THR A 636 -9.56 -1.00 22.39
N ILE A 637 -9.66 0.33 22.47
CA ILE A 637 -8.96 1.16 23.46
C ILE A 637 -10.01 2.06 24.11
N ASN A 638 -9.98 2.15 25.44
CA ASN A 638 -10.96 2.95 26.19
C ASN A 638 -12.43 2.66 25.76
N SER A 639 -12.75 1.38 25.60
CA SER A 639 -14.07 0.88 25.12
C SER A 639 -14.49 1.32 23.71
N SER A 640 -13.61 1.93 22.92
CA SER A 640 -13.87 2.39 21.56
C SER A 640 -13.05 1.60 20.55
N THR A 641 -13.59 1.39 19.36
CA THR A 641 -12.81 0.82 18.25
C THR A 641 -11.90 1.89 17.69
N VAL A 642 -10.61 1.59 17.63
CA VAL A 642 -9.56 2.48 17.12
C VAL A 642 -8.75 1.77 16.04
N ARG A 643 -8.18 2.54 15.10
CA ARG A 643 -7.24 2.08 14.08
C ARG A 643 -5.99 2.92 14.13
N TYR A 644 -4.87 2.25 14.40
CA TYR A 644 -3.56 2.89 14.51
C TYR A 644 -2.68 2.50 13.35
N ILE A 645 -1.94 3.47 12.84
CA ILE A 645 -0.81 3.26 11.96
C ILE A 645 0.43 3.12 12.83
N GLU A 646 1.14 2.01 12.66
CA GLU A 646 2.29 1.64 13.45
C GLU A 646 3.44 1.20 12.55
N VAL A 647 4.67 1.34 13.04
CA VAL A 647 5.88 0.91 12.33
C VAL A 647 6.64 -0.10 13.19
N LEU A 648 7.16 -1.17 12.58
CA LEU A 648 8.02 -2.12 13.29
C LEU A 648 9.43 -1.54 13.44
N GLU A 649 9.87 -1.42 14.70
CA GLU A 649 11.20 -0.92 15.02
C GLU A 649 12.29 -1.91 14.62
N ARG A 650 13.55 -1.46 14.69
CA ARG A 650 14.69 -2.33 14.40
C ARG A 650 14.89 -3.31 15.54
N ASP A 651 15.55 -4.41 15.22
CA ASP A 651 16.00 -5.36 16.24
C ASP A 651 17.19 -4.78 17.03
N TYR A 652 17.33 -5.25 18.26
CA TYR A 652 18.48 -4.94 19.10
C TYR A 652 19.74 -5.66 18.58
N GLU A 653 20.82 -4.91 18.38
CA GLU A 653 22.12 -5.43 17.96
C GLU A 653 23.15 -5.32 19.09
N THR A 654 24.12 -6.23 19.10
CA THR A 654 25.19 -6.18 20.10
C THR A 654 26.00 -4.90 19.94
N GLY A 655 25.98 -4.05 20.97
CA GLY A 655 26.67 -2.76 20.99
C GLY A 655 25.74 -1.56 21.06
N ASP A 656 24.43 -1.77 20.89
CA ASP A 656 23.41 -0.79 21.26
C ASP A 656 23.34 -0.60 22.77
N ASP A 657 22.80 0.54 23.21
CA ASP A 657 22.50 0.80 24.61
C ASP A 657 21.32 -0.08 25.05
N GLU A 658 21.36 -0.65 26.27
CA GLU A 658 20.38 -1.66 26.70
C GLU A 658 18.99 -1.05 26.87
N GLU A 659 18.92 0.21 27.29
CA GLU A 659 17.72 1.03 27.35
C GLU A 659 17.06 1.24 25.98
N ASP A 660 17.75 0.98 24.87
CA ASP A 660 17.23 1.04 23.50
C ASP A 660 16.69 -0.31 23.00
N SER A 661 16.30 -1.20 23.90
CA SER A 661 15.64 -2.45 23.55
C SER A 661 14.12 -2.31 23.51
N TYR A 662 13.52 -2.51 22.32
CA TYR A 662 12.11 -2.27 22.06
C TYR A 662 11.36 -3.59 21.78
N TYR A 663 10.62 -4.11 22.77
CA TYR A 663 9.90 -5.39 22.64
C TYR A 663 8.48 -5.38 23.23
N ALA A 664 7.72 -4.32 22.96
CA ALA A 664 6.27 -4.23 23.19
C ALA A 664 5.56 -3.67 21.93
N ASP A 665 4.23 -3.66 21.89
CA ASP A 665 3.46 -3.17 20.75
C ASP A 665 2.76 -1.83 21.02
N SER A 666 2.49 -1.05 19.98
CA SER A 666 1.95 0.31 20.08
C SER A 666 2.76 1.22 21.03
N ILE A 667 4.09 1.11 20.98
CA ILE A 667 4.96 1.77 21.95
C ILE A 667 5.04 3.29 21.74
N ILE A 668 5.27 4.02 22.83
CA ILE A 668 5.86 5.36 22.84
C ILE A 668 7.09 5.33 23.74
N THR A 669 8.14 6.04 23.33
CA THR A 669 9.36 6.23 24.10
C THR A 669 9.37 7.62 24.71
N TYR A 670 9.58 7.70 26.01
CA TYR A 670 10.01 8.90 26.70
C TYR A 670 11.54 8.86 26.81
N ASP A 671 12.23 9.87 26.29
CA ASP A 671 13.68 10.00 26.38
C ASP A 671 13.99 11.45 26.79
N SER A 672 14.07 11.67 28.11
CA SER A 672 14.32 12.99 28.66
C SER A 672 14.79 12.92 30.12
N THR A 673 14.62 14.01 30.87
CA THR A 673 15.00 14.08 32.28
C THR A 673 14.22 13.07 33.12
N ALA A 674 14.90 12.39 34.06
CA ALA A 674 14.30 11.43 34.96
C ALA A 674 13.00 11.93 35.61
N THR A 675 11.93 11.16 35.48
CA THR A 675 10.61 11.47 36.05
C THR A 675 9.85 10.19 36.35
N SER A 676 8.98 10.23 37.36
CA SER A 676 8.01 9.17 37.66
C SER A 676 6.63 9.45 37.06
N SER A 677 6.38 10.62 36.48
CA SER A 677 5.06 10.99 35.91
C SER A 677 5.14 11.19 34.40
N LEU A 678 4.38 10.38 33.66
CA LEU A 678 4.35 10.37 32.20
C LEU A 678 2.96 10.77 31.68
N THR A 679 2.93 11.47 30.54
CA THR A 679 1.72 12.00 29.89
C THR A 679 1.79 11.75 28.37
N GLY A 680 0.69 11.96 27.65
CA GLY A 680 0.64 11.75 26.19
C GLY A 680 0.34 10.31 25.78
N LEU A 681 -0.08 9.45 26.71
CA LEU A 681 -0.38 8.03 26.49
C LEU A 681 -1.87 7.79 26.17
N THR A 682 -2.52 8.74 25.51
CA THR A 682 -3.96 8.68 25.24
C THR A 682 -4.34 7.50 24.33
N HIS A 683 -3.40 7.03 23.49
CA HIS A 683 -3.59 5.88 22.61
C HIS A 683 -3.61 4.53 23.37
N LEU A 684 -3.19 4.52 24.64
CA LEU A 684 -3.18 3.36 25.55
C LEU A 684 -4.15 3.54 26.72
N ALA A 685 -5.09 4.48 26.64
CA ALA A 685 -5.98 4.82 27.74
C ALA A 685 -6.78 3.60 28.25
N ASN A 686 -6.72 3.36 29.57
CA ASN A 686 -7.30 2.21 30.28
C ASN A 686 -6.70 0.83 29.96
N GLU A 687 -5.60 0.77 29.21
CA GLU A 687 -4.88 -0.47 28.96
C GLU A 687 -3.83 -0.74 30.05
N THR A 688 -3.58 -2.02 30.32
CA THR A 688 -2.42 -2.46 31.09
C THR A 688 -1.23 -2.57 30.15
N VAL A 689 -0.14 -1.90 30.50
CA VAL A 689 1.04 -1.74 29.64
C VAL A 689 2.26 -2.41 30.25
N ARG A 690 3.12 -2.93 29.37
CA ARG A 690 4.48 -3.34 29.70
C ARG A 690 5.38 -2.11 29.64
N ILE A 691 6.32 -2.04 30.59
CA ILE A 691 7.20 -0.89 30.75
C ILE A 691 8.64 -1.41 30.82
N PHE A 692 9.49 -0.84 29.98
CA PHE A 692 10.94 -1.00 30.05
C PHE A 692 11.52 0.38 30.35
N ALA A 693 12.34 0.50 31.40
CA ALA A 693 12.78 1.77 31.94
C ALA A 693 14.26 1.71 32.32
N ASP A 694 15.09 2.56 31.72
CA ASP A 694 16.55 2.64 31.93
C ASP A 694 17.25 1.26 31.91
N GLY A 695 16.83 0.37 31.00
CA GLY A 695 17.39 -0.99 30.88
C GLY A 695 16.78 -2.04 31.82
N PHE A 696 15.75 -1.69 32.61
CA PHE A 696 15.08 -2.60 33.53
C PHE A 696 13.64 -2.90 33.14
N ILE A 697 13.22 -4.13 33.42
CA ILE A 697 11.81 -4.53 33.38
C ILE A 697 11.10 -3.88 34.57
N HIS A 698 10.16 -2.98 34.30
CA HIS A 698 9.34 -2.34 35.31
C HIS A 698 8.00 -3.08 35.45
N PRO A 699 7.41 -3.17 36.67
CA PRO A 699 6.10 -3.78 36.86
C PRO A 699 5.00 -3.15 36.01
N ASP A 700 4.04 -3.95 35.57
CA ASP A 700 2.92 -3.46 34.77
C ASP A 700 2.12 -2.38 35.49
N LYS A 701 1.67 -1.38 34.73
CA LYS A 701 0.78 -0.32 35.21
C LYS A 701 -0.40 -0.19 34.26
N THR A 702 -1.49 0.38 34.74
CA THR A 702 -2.65 0.73 33.90
C THR A 702 -2.62 2.22 33.60
N VAL A 703 -2.70 2.57 32.32
CA VAL A 703 -2.76 3.98 31.89
C VAL A 703 -4.12 4.57 32.25
N SER A 704 -4.15 5.80 32.77
CA SER A 704 -5.40 6.48 33.08
C SER A 704 -6.24 6.75 31.83
N SER A 705 -7.55 6.96 32.00
CA SER A 705 -8.44 7.36 30.90
C SER A 705 -8.03 8.66 30.18
N THR A 706 -7.17 9.48 30.79
CA THR A 706 -6.65 10.74 30.22
C THR A 706 -5.22 10.61 29.67
N GLY A 707 -4.66 9.38 29.60
CA GLY A 707 -3.33 9.14 29.03
C GLY A 707 -2.17 9.51 29.96
N THR A 708 -2.33 9.33 31.27
CA THR A 708 -1.27 9.55 32.27
C THR A 708 -0.90 8.27 33.00
N LEU A 709 0.36 8.13 33.39
CA LEU A 709 0.89 6.96 34.08
C LEU A 709 1.97 7.38 35.09
N THR A 710 2.05 6.69 36.22
CA THR A 710 3.06 6.94 37.26
C THR A 710 3.91 5.68 37.46
N LEU A 711 5.22 5.84 37.33
CA LEU A 711 6.25 4.81 37.59
C LEU A 711 6.50 4.66 39.09
N ASP A 712 7.05 3.52 39.49
CA ASP A 712 7.45 3.26 40.88
C ASP A 712 8.75 3.99 41.25
N ASP A 713 9.66 4.16 40.29
CA ASP A 713 10.91 4.90 40.41
C ASP A 713 11.06 5.91 39.26
N ASP A 714 11.84 6.97 39.47
CA ASP A 714 12.12 7.97 38.43
C ASP A 714 13.06 7.36 37.36
N ALA A 715 12.71 7.49 36.09
CA ALA A 715 13.49 6.96 34.96
C ALA A 715 13.62 7.98 33.81
N SER A 716 14.71 7.91 33.06
CA SER A 716 15.05 8.89 32.00
C SER A 716 14.61 8.42 30.61
N VAL A 717 14.83 7.15 30.30
CA VAL A 717 14.44 6.47 29.07
C VAL A 717 13.40 5.42 29.40
N VAL A 718 12.18 5.56 28.88
CA VAL A 718 11.06 4.70 29.21
C VAL A 718 10.27 4.32 27.96
N GLN A 719 10.22 3.04 27.65
CA GLN A 719 9.36 2.46 26.61
C GLN A 719 8.08 1.91 27.23
N ILE A 720 6.94 2.31 26.68
CA ILE A 720 5.63 1.90 27.19
C ILE A 720 4.76 1.44 26.04
N GLY A 721 4.21 0.23 26.14
CA GLY A 721 3.27 -0.28 25.15
C GLY A 721 2.49 -1.49 25.63
N LEU A 722 1.70 -2.05 24.73
CA LEU A 722 0.93 -3.27 24.92
C LEU A 722 1.85 -4.49 24.90
N GLY A 723 1.72 -5.36 25.90
CA GLY A 723 2.48 -6.61 25.91
C GLY A 723 2.06 -7.54 24.78
N TYR A 724 3.03 -8.25 24.22
CA TYR A 724 2.79 -9.43 23.38
C TYR A 724 3.66 -10.58 23.87
N THR A 725 3.21 -11.80 23.64
CA THR A 725 3.89 -13.01 24.05
C THR A 725 4.54 -13.70 22.87
N HIS A 726 5.80 -14.09 22.98
CA HIS A 726 6.43 -14.97 22.00
C HIS A 726 6.32 -16.43 22.44
N THR A 727 6.16 -17.36 21.50
CA THR A 727 5.96 -18.79 21.82
C THR A 727 6.65 -19.66 20.78
N ILE A 728 7.54 -20.53 21.25
CA ILE A 728 8.27 -21.49 20.44
C ILE A 728 7.95 -22.89 20.96
N LYS A 729 7.44 -23.76 20.08
CA LYS A 729 7.22 -25.18 20.38
C LYS A 729 7.99 -26.04 19.39
N PRO A 730 9.04 -26.75 19.82
CA PRO A 730 9.73 -27.71 18.97
C PRO A 730 8.80 -28.88 18.61
N LEU A 731 9.10 -29.51 17.48
CA LEU A 731 8.48 -30.78 17.14
C LEU A 731 8.87 -31.87 18.12
N ARG A 732 8.22 -33.02 17.99
CA ARG A 732 8.58 -34.21 18.77
C ARG A 732 10.05 -34.53 18.57
N PHE A 733 10.80 -34.50 19.67
CA PHE A 733 12.18 -34.94 19.72
C PHE A 733 12.29 -36.44 19.39
N GLU A 734 13.01 -36.77 18.32
CA GLU A 734 13.36 -38.16 17.99
C GLU A 734 14.85 -38.40 18.22
N GLY A 735 15.18 -39.44 18.99
CA GLY A 735 16.51 -40.05 19.00
C GLY A 735 16.39 -41.46 18.45
N GLY A 736 16.64 -41.64 17.15
CA GLY A 736 16.80 -42.97 16.58
C GLY A 736 18.05 -43.62 17.18
N THR A 737 17.89 -44.77 17.82
CA THR A 737 19.05 -45.59 18.22
C THR A 737 19.36 -46.59 17.11
N VAL A 738 20.52 -47.26 17.17
CA VAL A 738 20.82 -48.43 16.31
C VAL A 738 19.72 -49.51 16.39
N ALA A 739 18.90 -49.51 17.45
CA ALA A 739 17.76 -50.39 17.68
C ALA A 739 16.40 -49.91 17.10
N GLY A 740 16.37 -48.81 16.33
CA GLY A 740 15.17 -48.27 15.68
C GLY A 740 14.60 -47.01 16.34
N THR A 741 13.36 -46.66 15.93
CA THR A 741 12.69 -45.41 16.34
C THR A 741 12.36 -45.35 17.83
N ALA A 742 12.45 -44.16 18.43
CA ALA A 742 11.99 -43.89 19.80
C ALA A 742 10.49 -43.55 19.85
N VAL A 743 9.78 -43.58 18.72
CA VAL A 743 8.33 -43.38 18.65
C VAL A 743 7.60 -44.46 19.45
N GLY A 744 6.79 -44.04 20.42
CA GLY A 744 5.95 -44.93 21.25
C GLY A 744 6.61 -45.41 22.56
N LYS A 745 7.90 -45.15 22.76
CA LYS A 745 8.56 -45.35 24.05
C LYS A 745 8.22 -44.20 25.00
N LYS A 746 8.17 -44.48 26.31
CA LYS A 746 8.10 -43.40 27.32
C LYS A 746 9.44 -42.70 27.35
N LYS A 747 9.41 -41.38 27.37
CA LYS A 747 10.55 -40.48 27.41
C LYS A 747 10.41 -39.55 28.60
N GLN A 748 11.53 -39.07 29.10
CA GLN A 748 11.60 -38.03 30.13
C GLN A 748 12.71 -37.06 29.71
N ILE A 749 12.43 -35.76 29.76
CA ILE A 749 13.45 -34.72 29.58
C ILE A 749 14.08 -34.47 30.96
N PHE A 750 15.41 -34.54 31.06
CA PHE A 750 16.14 -34.36 32.32
C PHE A 750 16.64 -32.92 32.50
N GLY A 751 16.86 -32.22 31.39
CA GLY A 751 17.40 -30.89 31.35
C GLY A 751 17.54 -30.45 29.91
N VAL A 752 17.78 -29.16 29.70
CA VAL A 752 17.85 -28.58 28.38
C VAL A 752 18.97 -27.56 28.35
N THR A 753 19.85 -27.68 27.35
CA THR A 753 20.82 -26.64 27.03
C THR A 753 20.22 -25.72 25.97
N PHE A 754 20.21 -24.43 26.27
CA PHE A 754 19.83 -23.36 25.37
C PHE A 754 21.09 -22.61 24.94
N ILE A 755 21.22 -22.34 23.64
CA ILE A 755 22.24 -21.42 23.12
C ILE A 755 21.54 -20.12 22.78
N LEU A 756 21.83 -19.06 23.53
CA LEU A 756 21.13 -17.79 23.48
C LEU A 756 22.06 -16.66 23.05
N LEU A 757 21.48 -15.64 22.43
CA LEU A 757 22.12 -14.38 22.07
C LEU A 757 21.28 -13.22 22.61
N ASN A 758 21.92 -12.22 23.24
CA ASN A 758 21.30 -10.99 23.73
C ASN A 758 19.94 -11.22 24.42
N SER A 759 19.85 -12.14 25.39
CA SER A 759 18.59 -12.52 26.04
C SER A 759 18.57 -12.16 27.53
N HIS A 760 17.47 -11.57 28.03
CA HIS A 760 17.35 -11.15 29.43
C HIS A 760 16.71 -12.20 30.34
N THR A 761 15.57 -12.78 29.92
CA THR A 761 14.88 -13.84 30.65
C THR A 761 14.63 -15.03 29.74
N LEU A 762 14.55 -16.22 30.33
CA LEU A 762 14.17 -17.44 29.66
C LEU A 762 13.07 -18.13 30.46
N SER A 763 11.93 -18.38 29.83
CA SER A 763 10.81 -19.09 30.45
C SER A 763 10.47 -20.32 29.62
N PHE A 764 10.50 -21.50 30.24
CA PHE A 764 10.24 -22.76 29.54
C PHE A 764 9.55 -23.81 30.43
N GLY A 765 8.82 -24.75 29.83
CA GLY A 765 8.10 -25.79 30.57
C GLY A 765 7.39 -26.83 29.70
N PRO A 766 6.67 -27.79 30.29
CA PRO A 766 5.92 -28.82 29.56
C PRO A 766 4.72 -28.29 28.77
N ASP A 767 4.15 -27.16 29.20
CA ASP A 767 3.00 -26.49 28.61
C ASP A 767 2.99 -25.00 29.00
N GLU A 768 2.04 -24.24 28.44
CA GLU A 768 1.95 -22.78 28.61
C GLU A 768 1.57 -22.35 30.04
N ASP A 769 0.98 -23.25 30.83
CA ASP A 769 0.51 -22.96 32.19
C ASP A 769 1.56 -23.30 33.27
N ASN A 770 2.58 -24.10 32.92
CA ASN A 770 3.58 -24.60 33.85
C ASN A 770 5.00 -24.23 33.39
N LEU A 771 5.32 -22.93 33.35
CA LEU A 771 6.64 -22.44 32.95
C LEU A 771 7.55 -22.20 34.16
N THR A 772 8.83 -22.53 34.01
CA THR A 772 9.92 -22.13 34.90
C THR A 772 10.66 -20.96 34.27
N THR A 773 10.73 -19.84 34.98
CA THR A 773 11.47 -18.65 34.57
C THR A 773 12.87 -18.66 35.15
N VAL A 774 13.84 -18.39 34.28
CA VAL A 774 15.26 -18.19 34.60
C VAL A 774 15.57 -16.72 34.31
N ASP A 775 16.03 -16.03 35.34
CA ASP A 775 16.60 -14.68 35.26
C ASP A 775 18.13 -14.81 35.16
N PHE A 776 18.72 -14.14 34.18
CA PHE A 776 20.17 -14.19 33.95
C PHE A 776 20.97 -13.23 34.82
N ARG A 777 20.33 -12.43 35.70
CA ARG A 777 21.02 -11.62 36.70
C ARG A 777 21.87 -12.50 37.63
N VAL A 778 23.14 -12.16 37.78
CA VAL A 778 24.06 -12.82 38.72
C VAL A 778 24.36 -11.94 39.94
N VAL A 779 24.74 -12.56 41.06
CA VAL A 779 25.03 -11.84 42.32
C VAL A 779 26.20 -10.86 42.24
N SER A 780 27.03 -10.94 41.19
CA SER A 780 28.13 -10.01 40.93
C SER A 780 27.70 -8.74 40.20
N ASP A 781 26.49 -8.70 39.64
CA ASP A 781 25.99 -7.54 38.92
C ASP A 781 25.68 -6.41 39.90
N ALA A 782 26.01 -5.18 39.51
CA ALA A 782 25.73 -4.02 40.36
C ALA A 782 24.21 -3.79 40.43
N MET A 783 23.71 -3.48 41.63
CA MET A 783 22.27 -3.35 41.84
C MET A 783 21.66 -2.10 41.16
N ASP A 784 22.49 -1.09 40.89
CA ASP A 784 22.08 0.21 40.34
C ASP A 784 22.36 0.35 38.83
N THR A 785 22.69 -0.75 38.14
CA THR A 785 22.94 -0.77 36.69
C THR A 785 22.07 -1.82 36.02
N ALA A 786 21.71 -1.59 34.75
CA ALA A 786 20.99 -2.56 33.94
C ALA A 786 21.71 -3.92 33.94
N VAL A 787 20.93 -5.01 33.81
CA VAL A 787 21.47 -6.36 33.81
C VAL A 787 21.98 -6.66 32.41
N PRO A 788 23.27 -7.01 32.25
CA PRO A 788 23.80 -7.34 30.94
C PRO A 788 23.03 -8.48 30.28
N PHE A 789 22.65 -8.32 29.02
CA PHE A 789 21.99 -9.39 28.28
C PHE A 789 22.89 -10.63 28.16
N PHE A 790 22.32 -11.81 28.41
CA PHE A 790 23.05 -13.07 28.36
C PHE A 790 23.32 -13.51 26.93
N THR A 791 24.56 -13.94 26.68
CA THR A 791 25.00 -14.59 25.43
C THR A 791 25.87 -15.79 25.76
N GLY A 792 25.48 -16.97 25.26
CA GLY A 792 26.22 -18.20 25.47
C GLY A 792 25.34 -19.43 25.67
N GLU A 793 25.95 -20.48 26.20
CA GLU A 793 25.28 -21.75 26.53
C GLU A 793 24.78 -21.72 27.98
N HIS A 794 23.49 -21.92 28.18
CA HIS A 794 22.88 -22.09 29.50
C HIS A 794 22.23 -23.47 29.62
N PHE A 795 22.61 -24.23 30.64
CA PHE A 795 21.98 -25.51 30.96
C PHE A 795 21.05 -25.34 32.15
N GLU A 796 19.78 -25.70 31.94
CA GLU A 796 18.80 -25.74 33.03
C GLU A 796 18.30 -27.16 33.27
N GLY A 797 18.30 -27.57 34.54
CA GLY A 797 17.75 -28.86 34.95
C GLY A 797 16.23 -28.85 34.85
N TRP A 798 15.64 -29.92 34.34
CA TRP A 798 14.19 -30.03 34.20
C TRP A 798 13.69 -31.35 34.75
N ASP A 799 12.97 -31.27 35.87
CA ASP A 799 12.30 -32.42 36.47
C ASP A 799 10.97 -32.74 35.74
N ASP A 800 11.07 -33.19 34.48
CA ASP A 800 9.91 -33.67 33.72
C ASP A 800 9.43 -35.05 34.21
N THR A 801 8.23 -35.44 33.82
CA THR A 801 7.62 -36.74 34.11
C THR A 801 7.69 -37.67 32.90
N TRP A 802 7.64 -38.99 33.13
CA TRP A 802 7.64 -39.97 32.04
C TRP A 802 6.38 -39.89 31.18
N ARG A 803 6.50 -39.37 29.96
CA ARG A 803 5.41 -39.19 28.98
C ARG A 803 5.71 -39.92 27.68
N ALA A 804 4.69 -40.26 26.91
CA ALA A 804 4.87 -40.89 25.59
C ALA A 804 5.35 -39.88 24.52
N ASP A 805 5.05 -38.60 24.75
CA ASP A 805 5.41 -37.48 23.88
C ASP A 805 5.73 -36.24 24.73
N PRO A 806 6.89 -36.19 25.41
CA PRO A 806 7.30 -34.98 26.10
C PRO A 806 7.59 -33.90 25.06
N ARG A 807 6.97 -32.73 25.24
CA ARG A 807 7.20 -31.51 24.46
C ARG A 807 7.58 -30.41 25.42
N MET A 808 8.28 -29.44 24.90
CA MET A 808 8.64 -28.23 25.62
C MET A 808 7.93 -27.04 24.97
N VAL A 809 7.67 -26.02 25.76
CA VAL A 809 7.25 -24.70 25.31
C VAL A 809 8.28 -23.71 25.86
N ILE A 810 8.76 -22.81 25.00
CA ILE A 810 9.53 -21.63 25.40
C ILE A 810 8.63 -20.44 25.16
N GLN A 811 8.41 -19.61 26.17
CA GLN A 811 7.45 -18.52 26.11
C GLN A 811 7.77 -17.44 27.13
N SER A 812 7.83 -16.18 26.71
CA SER A 812 7.90 -15.03 27.61
C SER A 812 7.15 -13.83 27.01
N ASP A 813 6.67 -12.95 27.87
CA ASP A 813 6.01 -11.69 27.55
C ASP A 813 6.72 -10.46 28.16
N ASP A 814 7.90 -10.65 28.75
CA ASP A 814 8.74 -9.55 29.25
C ASP A 814 9.12 -8.62 28.09
N PRO A 815 9.24 -7.29 28.27
CA PRO A 815 9.52 -6.35 27.18
C PRO A 815 11.03 -6.31 26.80
N THR A 816 11.68 -7.46 26.66
CA THR A 816 13.13 -7.60 26.41
C THR A 816 13.47 -8.44 25.18
N PRO A 817 14.69 -8.29 24.62
CA PRO A 817 15.15 -9.11 23.50
C PRO A 817 15.25 -10.58 23.92
N PHE A 818 15.04 -11.45 22.93
CA PHE A 818 15.21 -12.89 23.07
C PHE A 818 15.59 -13.50 21.73
N THR A 819 16.75 -14.17 21.67
CA THR A 819 17.24 -14.85 20.47
C THR A 819 17.74 -16.23 20.83
N LEU A 820 17.08 -17.25 20.29
CA LEU A 820 17.43 -18.66 20.43
C LEU A 820 18.22 -19.13 19.20
N LEU A 821 19.49 -19.45 19.39
CA LEU A 821 20.35 -19.95 18.31
C LEU A 821 20.23 -21.47 18.12
N ALA A 822 20.19 -22.22 19.22
CA ALA A 822 20.09 -23.68 19.17
C ALA A 822 19.52 -24.26 20.46
N LEU A 823 19.06 -25.51 20.37
CA LEU A 823 18.42 -26.23 21.46
C LEU A 823 18.94 -27.67 21.56
N ALA A 824 19.31 -28.09 22.78
CA ALA A 824 19.76 -29.47 23.05
C ALA A 824 19.14 -30.04 24.34
N PRO A 825 17.98 -30.73 24.27
CA PRO A 825 17.43 -31.41 25.44
C PRO A 825 18.20 -32.70 25.77
N GLU A 826 18.33 -33.04 27.05
CA GLU A 826 18.79 -34.37 27.49
C GLU A 826 17.60 -35.29 27.72
N ILE A 827 17.51 -36.40 26.98
CA ILE A 827 16.33 -37.29 27.03
C ILE A 827 16.73 -38.71 27.42
N ASP A 828 16.00 -39.29 28.38
CA ASP A 828 16.04 -40.72 28.69
C ASP A 828 14.84 -41.44 28.06
N THR A 829 15.05 -42.68 27.61
CA THR A 829 13.98 -43.52 27.05
C THR A 829 13.83 -44.79 27.86
N ARG A 830 12.58 -45.20 28.10
CA ARG A 830 12.27 -46.45 28.79
C ARG A 830 11.52 -47.41 27.88
N GLU A 831 11.99 -48.66 27.84
CA GLU A 831 11.29 -49.74 27.16
C GLU A 831 9.99 -50.10 27.88
N PHE A 832 8.95 -50.42 27.10
CA PHE A 832 7.70 -50.92 27.62
C PHE A 832 7.95 -52.32 28.20
N ARG A 833 8.01 -52.44 29.52
CA ARG A 833 7.84 -53.73 30.20
C ARG A 833 6.36 -53.85 30.52
N GLY A 834 5.69 -54.79 29.86
CA GLY A 834 4.27 -55.09 30.04
C GLY A 834 3.91 -55.44 31.47
#